data_AF-A0A5B9M7M5-F1
#
_entry.id   AF-A0A5B9M7M5-F1
#
_cell.length_a   1.000
_cell.length_b   1.000
_cell.length_c   1.000
_cell.angle_alpha   90.00
_cell.angle_beta   90.00
_cell.angle_gamma   90.00
#
_symmetry.space_group_name_H-M   'P 1'
#
loop_
_entity.id
_entity.type
_entity.pdbx_description
1 polymer ?
#
loop_
_entity_poly.entity_id
_entity_poly.type
_entity_poly.pdbx_seq_one_letter_code
_entity_poly.pdbx_strand_id
1 'polypeptide(L)'
;MITQTHWYTETDDGRILCQLCPRACRMKDGDRGFCFVRKNVGGRMVLDTYGKSTGFCIDPIEKKPLNHFLPGTPVLSFGTAGCNLGCKFCQNWDISKSREVARLSDRAMPDEIAVAAQRSGCRSVAFTYNDPVIWAEYAIDTAQACRDLGIKAVAVTAGYITPHARGDFFAAMDAANIDLKAFSEDFYYKVTSSHLQPVLDTIEYVCNETDCWVELTNLIVPRENDSADEIRQMCTWVMDHVGPNVPIHFTAFHPDFRMTDRNGTDSATLVMAYEIAKRCGLNYVYVGNVHDVARQSTYCHGCGTVLIERDWHQLGHYTLSGNRCSKCGETIPGVFEKVPGDWGGRRQRVRIEPLERPERPEQQQAEQQQAEQQQAEQQQAEQQQAEQQQAEQPPPTVQPTRAPSDAAGSGRDEIKRQPTVEESAVTMTDLNDLTKLTEDQKQTILKAASAMVQAAVGGLDLSTTIDSLGELAELPIDGVFVTVKRGETLRGCCGRQGGAMKLGEAMADSAARTARDPRMAPLSMSELPYLDLSVSLLGPLRPIGVQGDQREQAVEVGRHGLRIEFGHNSGLLLPQVATEQGWNARQFLDAVCRKAGLPAGVWLRDDAQVMLFDGVHFGCKFETDPSLLRHEKDLLSKHELSLCRDWVRSNLIALQIGATPMYYAMGVSDLEVLGLILSVRHPTHGSHQWLQLSIKDTRPMQTSLYQMTEHASLWFDERVFSANECEVELAVLSDCVHHGPVGDADMRGTDGGTRAMVLTDGRRWAIQYDRGREPQALIDAARAMEAFRGEEQLYSMHCDCSCDSISVSLGPRADAEFTVRKPAVAGAFYAAEDAGREAEVDGLLDGLPPCEQRKAFAVMVPHAGLRYSGWVAAEIWRRIEVPDRVLIIGPKHTADGVDWAVAPHHHWQLSASVQIAGDEELARELAEQIPGMELDSRAHAREHGIEVQLPLMNRLCPDARLAAIAMHGGDLQAVEAAASALADWIREQDEPPLLVISSDMNHFAEDGENRRRDRLALDALATGDGAELLRVCGQENISMCGQIPAAIVLMVMRKLGKTAKAEEIAYATSADYGGGKDRVVGYAGVIWQDA
;
A
#
# COMPACT_ATOMS: atom_id res chain seq x y z
N MET A 1 -9.76 -5.36 21.81
CA MET A 1 -9.20 -5.45 23.17
C MET A 1 -7.86 -4.74 23.17
N ILE A 2 -7.69 -3.75 24.05
CA ILE A 2 -6.44 -3.03 24.25
C ILE A 2 -5.82 -3.64 25.52
N THR A 3 -4.74 -4.40 25.37
CA THR A 3 -4.10 -5.04 26.53
C THR A 3 -3.09 -4.07 27.12
N GLN A 4 -3.24 -3.78 28.42
CA GLN A 4 -2.26 -3.00 29.17
C GLN A 4 -0.96 -3.81 29.32
N THR A 5 0.16 -3.14 29.11
CA THR A 5 1.49 -3.75 29.16
C THR A 5 2.28 -3.21 30.34
N HIS A 6 3.27 -3.94 30.86
CA HIS A 6 3.93 -3.59 32.13
C HIS A 6 5.39 -3.17 32.02
N TRP A 7 6.06 -3.35 30.87
CA TRP A 7 7.46 -2.93 30.68
C TRP A 7 7.60 -1.46 30.29
N TYR A 8 7.17 -0.55 31.16
CA TYR A 8 7.39 0.88 31.02
C TYR A 8 7.45 1.60 32.36
N THR A 9 8.10 2.77 32.39
CA THR A 9 8.05 3.69 33.53
C THR A 9 7.53 5.06 33.09
N GLU A 10 6.85 5.75 34.00
CA GLU A 10 6.51 7.17 33.82
C GLU A 10 7.75 8.03 34.07
N THR A 11 7.88 9.14 33.35
CA THR A 11 8.96 10.11 33.49
C THR A 11 8.44 11.44 34.02
N ASP A 12 9.31 12.20 34.70
CA ASP A 12 8.97 13.48 35.34
C ASP A 12 8.38 14.54 34.38
N ASP A 13 8.60 14.40 33.07
CA ASP A 13 8.07 15.28 32.03
C ASP A 13 6.71 14.83 31.44
N GLY A 14 6.03 13.88 32.11
CA GLY A 14 4.70 13.39 31.72
C GLY A 14 4.69 12.44 30.52
N ARG A 15 5.84 11.82 30.20
CA ARG A 15 5.97 10.81 29.15
C ARG A 15 6.07 9.41 29.75
N ILE A 16 5.97 8.39 28.90
CA ILE A 16 6.34 7.02 29.25
C ILE A 16 7.62 6.60 28.56
N LEU A 17 8.45 5.85 29.27
CA LEU A 17 9.66 5.21 28.77
C LEU A 17 9.41 3.72 28.60
N CYS A 18 9.36 3.23 27.36
CA CYS A 18 9.26 1.81 27.06
C CYS A 18 10.56 1.09 27.43
N GLN A 19 10.49 0.06 28.28
CA GLN A 19 11.64 -0.71 28.77
C GLN A 19 11.72 -2.13 28.19
N LEU A 20 10.82 -2.50 27.27
CA LEU A 20 10.78 -3.83 26.67
C LEU A 20 12.06 -4.15 25.86
N CYS A 21 12.47 -3.25 24.97
CA CYS A 21 13.62 -3.45 24.09
C CYS A 21 14.62 -2.31 24.20
N PRO A 22 15.89 -2.50 23.79
CA PRO A 22 16.95 -1.51 23.96
C PRO A 22 16.71 -0.15 23.26
N ARG A 23 15.64 -0.03 22.45
CA ARG A 23 15.20 1.24 21.85
C ARG A 23 14.84 2.32 22.87
N ALA A 24 14.40 1.93 24.07
CA ALA A 24 14.08 2.87 25.15
C ALA A 24 13.18 4.04 24.69
N CYS A 25 12.11 3.76 23.93
CA CYS A 25 11.26 4.78 23.32
C CYS A 25 10.61 5.66 24.40
N ARG A 26 10.84 6.97 24.34
CA ARG A 26 10.17 7.98 25.18
C ARG A 26 8.98 8.56 24.44
N MET A 27 7.78 8.36 24.97
CA MET A 27 6.53 8.59 24.25
C MET A 27 5.60 9.50 25.04
N LYS A 28 5.14 10.58 24.41
CA LYS A 28 4.03 11.41 24.92
C LYS A 28 2.71 10.67 24.73
N ASP A 29 1.65 11.15 25.36
CA ASP A 29 0.32 10.58 25.13
C ASP A 29 -0.05 10.62 23.63
N GLY A 30 -0.61 9.52 23.13
CA GLY A 30 -0.91 9.33 21.71
C GLY A 30 0.25 8.81 20.84
N ASP A 31 1.51 8.94 21.28
CA ASP A 31 2.68 8.50 20.52
C ASP A 31 2.73 6.96 20.40
N ARG A 32 3.33 6.48 19.30
CA ARG A 32 3.67 5.07 19.07
C ARG A 32 5.19 4.88 19.14
N GLY A 33 5.61 3.71 19.62
CA GLY A 33 7.02 3.33 19.67
C GLY A 33 7.58 3.09 18.27
N PHE A 34 8.89 2.89 18.16
CA PHE A 34 9.56 2.57 16.89
C PHE A 34 8.92 1.37 16.17
N CYS A 35 8.41 0.40 16.95
CA CYS A 35 7.75 -0.78 16.43
C CYS A 35 6.32 -0.55 15.91
N PHE A 36 5.76 0.64 16.07
CA PHE A 36 4.40 1.06 15.72
C PHE A 36 3.25 0.35 16.45
N VAL A 37 3.47 -0.80 17.09
CA VAL A 37 2.41 -1.58 17.75
C VAL A 37 2.20 -1.27 19.22
N ARG A 38 3.19 -0.65 19.87
CA ARG A 38 3.08 -0.17 21.25
C ARG A 38 2.77 1.31 21.26
N LYS A 39 1.71 1.71 21.97
CA LYS A 39 1.20 3.08 21.98
C LYS A 39 1.06 3.56 23.44
N ASN A 40 1.34 4.84 23.67
CA ASN A 40 0.93 5.52 24.90
C ASN A 40 -0.52 6.00 24.76
N VAL A 41 -1.40 5.56 25.66
CA VAL A 41 -2.80 5.99 25.72
C VAL A 41 -3.15 6.30 27.18
N GLY A 42 -3.44 7.58 27.46
CA GLY A 42 -3.76 8.06 28.80
C GLY A 42 -2.62 7.84 29.81
N GLY A 43 -1.36 7.96 29.39
CA GLY A 43 -0.19 7.69 30.23
C GLY A 43 0.10 6.20 30.44
N ARG A 44 -0.63 5.30 29.76
CA ARG A 44 -0.44 3.85 29.87
C ARG A 44 0.06 3.26 28.57
N MET A 45 1.00 2.32 28.67
CA MET A 45 1.46 1.56 27.51
C MET A 45 0.48 0.46 27.14
N VAL A 46 0.05 0.47 25.88
CA VAL A 46 -0.89 -0.52 25.34
C VAL A 46 -0.34 -1.22 24.10
N LEU A 47 -0.74 -2.48 23.91
CA LEU A 47 -0.42 -3.28 22.71
C LEU A 47 -1.62 -3.31 21.75
N ASP A 48 -1.44 -2.74 20.56
CA ASP A 48 -2.51 -2.59 19.54
C ASP A 48 -2.74 -3.88 18.70
N THR A 49 -1.85 -4.87 18.85
CA THR A 49 -1.85 -6.12 18.08
C THR A 49 -2.24 -7.37 18.87
N TYR A 50 -2.60 -7.24 20.15
CA TYR A 50 -3.01 -8.39 20.95
C TYR A 50 -4.25 -9.07 20.35
N GLY A 51 -4.17 -10.39 20.12
CA GLY A 51 -5.23 -11.17 19.49
C GLY A 51 -5.42 -10.93 17.98
N LYS A 52 -4.44 -10.30 17.31
CA LYS A 52 -4.47 -9.98 15.87
C LYS A 52 -3.22 -10.54 15.18
N SER A 53 -3.38 -11.08 13.98
CA SER A 53 -2.31 -11.71 13.19
C SER A 53 -2.36 -11.27 11.73
N THR A 54 -1.22 -11.31 11.04
CA THR A 54 -1.16 -11.17 9.57
C THR A 54 -1.52 -12.45 8.83
N GLY A 55 -1.81 -13.53 9.56
CA GLY A 55 -2.25 -14.81 9.04
C GLY A 55 -1.67 -16.00 9.83
N PHE A 56 -2.31 -17.15 9.69
CA PHE A 56 -1.89 -18.40 10.33
C PHE A 56 -1.50 -19.45 9.28
N CYS A 57 -0.36 -20.10 9.47
CA CYS A 57 0.12 -21.12 8.54
C CYS A 57 0.87 -22.22 9.26
N ILE A 58 0.60 -23.47 8.90
CA ILE A 58 1.39 -24.62 9.33
C ILE A 58 2.55 -24.79 8.35
N ASP A 59 3.76 -24.81 8.87
CA ASP A 59 5.04 -24.98 8.17
C ASP A 59 5.82 -26.16 8.81
N PRO A 60 6.87 -26.70 8.17
CA PRO A 60 7.83 -27.57 8.85
C PRO A 60 8.65 -26.80 9.88
N ILE A 61 9.06 -27.47 10.95
CA ILE A 61 9.93 -26.88 11.98
C ILE A 61 11.29 -26.47 11.41
N GLU A 62 11.80 -27.16 10.38
CA GLU A 62 13.05 -26.83 9.69
C GLU A 62 13.04 -25.43 9.07
N LYS A 63 11.85 -24.91 8.72
CA LYS A 63 11.69 -23.54 8.21
C LYS A 63 11.85 -22.48 9.31
N LYS A 64 11.78 -22.88 10.58
CA LYS A 64 12.06 -22.05 11.76
C LYS A 64 13.43 -22.49 12.30
N PRO A 65 14.55 -22.20 11.60
CA PRO A 65 15.81 -22.96 11.58
C PRO A 65 16.16 -23.67 12.90
N LEU A 66 15.52 -24.81 13.13
CA LEU A 66 15.54 -25.58 14.37
C LEU A 66 15.72 -27.06 14.00
N ASN A 67 16.96 -27.42 13.64
CA ASN A 67 17.27 -28.77 13.18
C ASN A 67 17.34 -29.78 14.34
N HIS A 68 17.42 -29.31 15.58
CA HIS A 68 17.57 -30.12 16.78
C HIS A 68 16.36 -29.98 17.72
N PHE A 69 15.23 -29.46 17.23
CA PHE A 69 13.99 -29.36 17.98
C PHE A 69 12.83 -29.95 17.19
N LEU A 70 12.33 -31.11 17.63
CA LEU A 70 11.22 -31.85 17.03
C LEU A 70 11.30 -32.03 15.50
N PRO A 71 12.41 -32.54 14.92
CA PRO A 71 12.61 -32.58 13.47
C PRO A 71 11.48 -33.28 12.70
N GLY A 72 11.09 -32.69 11.57
CA GLY A 72 10.07 -33.21 10.65
C GLY A 72 8.63 -32.95 11.08
N THR A 73 8.40 -32.29 12.23
CA THR A 73 7.06 -32.06 12.77
C THR A 73 6.41 -30.78 12.22
N PRO A 74 5.06 -30.72 12.17
CA PRO A 74 4.34 -29.50 11.83
C PRO A 74 4.36 -28.47 12.96
N VAL A 75 4.59 -27.20 12.60
CA VAL A 75 4.52 -26.04 13.48
C VAL A 75 3.52 -25.00 12.99
N LEU A 76 2.56 -24.62 13.84
CA LEU A 76 1.62 -23.53 13.54
C LEU A 76 2.32 -22.19 13.73
N SER A 77 2.46 -21.42 12.66
CA SER A 77 3.25 -20.19 12.60
C SER A 77 2.38 -18.97 12.40
N PHE A 78 2.67 -17.89 13.13
CA PHE A 78 2.02 -16.59 12.94
C PHE A 78 2.88 -15.42 13.41
N GLY A 79 2.49 -14.21 13.00
CA GLY A 79 3.15 -12.95 13.34
C GLY A 79 2.19 -11.77 13.35
N THR A 80 2.68 -10.63 13.83
CA THR A 80 1.90 -9.37 13.88
C THR A 80 2.52 -8.31 12.97
N ALA A 81 2.04 -7.06 13.03
CA ALA A 81 2.66 -5.95 12.31
C ALA A 81 3.87 -5.37 13.06
N GLY A 82 4.77 -4.70 12.34
CA GLY A 82 5.88 -3.93 12.94
C GLY A 82 7.09 -4.76 13.37
N CYS A 83 8.14 -4.10 13.85
CA CYS A 83 9.40 -4.71 14.32
C CYS A 83 10.22 -3.72 15.16
N ASN A 84 11.05 -4.19 16.09
CA ASN A 84 12.00 -3.34 16.86
C ASN A 84 13.33 -3.08 16.11
N LEU A 85 13.58 -3.76 14.99
CA LEU A 85 14.74 -3.55 14.12
C LEU A 85 14.37 -2.84 12.80
N GLY A 86 15.31 -2.09 12.26
CA GLY A 86 15.27 -1.33 11.02
C GLY A 86 15.90 -2.03 9.81
N CYS A 87 16.00 -3.37 9.79
CA CYS A 87 16.71 -4.14 8.75
C CYS A 87 16.39 -3.71 7.32
N LYS A 88 17.42 -3.34 6.55
CA LYS A 88 17.33 -2.98 5.12
C LYS A 88 17.19 -4.18 4.18
N PHE A 89 17.55 -5.38 4.63
CA PHE A 89 17.46 -6.66 3.91
C PHE A 89 16.23 -7.51 4.29
N CYS A 90 15.24 -6.94 4.98
CA CYS A 90 14.16 -7.75 5.55
C CYS A 90 13.34 -8.46 4.47
N GLN A 91 13.30 -9.80 4.52
CA GLN A 91 12.55 -10.63 3.56
C GLN A 91 11.04 -10.63 3.83
N ASN A 92 10.61 -10.30 5.06
CA ASN A 92 9.20 -10.09 5.44
C ASN A 92 8.91 -8.59 5.65
N TRP A 93 9.45 -7.72 4.78
CA TRP A 93 9.37 -6.27 4.95
C TRP A 93 7.93 -5.73 4.85
N ASP A 94 7.09 -6.38 4.07
CA ASP A 94 5.67 -6.08 3.87
C ASP A 94 4.85 -6.18 5.18
N ILE A 95 5.24 -7.08 6.08
CA ILE A 95 4.67 -7.26 7.42
C ILE A 95 5.41 -6.41 8.46
N SER A 96 6.74 -6.57 8.51
CA SER A 96 7.58 -5.99 9.58
C SER A 96 7.78 -4.48 9.50
N LYS A 97 7.58 -3.86 8.31
CA LYS A 97 7.64 -2.40 8.10
C LYS A 97 6.27 -1.76 7.92
N SER A 98 5.19 -2.54 8.00
CA SER A 98 3.84 -2.01 7.92
C SER A 98 3.57 -1.07 9.10
N ARG A 99 3.06 0.13 8.79
CA ARG A 99 2.50 1.08 9.77
C ARG A 99 0.99 0.91 9.93
N GLU A 100 0.38 0.09 9.09
CA GLU A 100 -1.06 -0.15 9.05
C GLU A 100 -1.39 -1.44 9.78
N VAL A 101 -1.92 -1.30 11.00
CA VAL A 101 -2.54 -2.39 11.78
C VAL A 101 -3.73 -3.00 11.01
N ALA A 102 -4.27 -2.28 10.01
CA ALA A 102 -5.34 -2.72 9.11
C ALA A 102 -4.98 -3.92 8.20
N ARG A 103 -3.69 -4.29 8.07
CA ARG A 103 -3.27 -5.54 7.41
C ARG A 103 -3.46 -6.80 8.28
N LEU A 104 -3.79 -6.65 9.56
CA LEU A 104 -4.11 -7.78 10.43
C LEU A 104 -5.55 -8.23 10.12
N SER A 105 -5.68 -9.16 9.17
CA SER A 105 -6.98 -9.67 8.74
C SER A 105 -7.55 -10.73 9.69
N ASP A 106 -6.68 -11.44 10.41
CA ASP A 106 -7.05 -12.63 11.17
C ASP A 106 -6.97 -12.36 12.67
N ARG A 107 -7.98 -12.80 13.41
CA ARG A 107 -8.08 -12.64 14.87
C ARG A 107 -8.15 -14.02 15.50
N ALA A 108 -7.36 -14.22 16.55
CA ALA A 108 -7.43 -15.41 17.38
C ALA A 108 -6.88 -15.07 18.77
N MET A 109 -7.46 -15.63 19.81
CA MET A 109 -6.98 -15.53 21.18
C MET A 109 -5.98 -16.67 21.50
N PRO A 110 -5.16 -16.52 22.56
CA PRO A 110 -4.18 -17.53 22.97
C PRO A 110 -4.68 -19.00 23.02
N ASP A 111 -5.85 -19.21 23.64
CA ASP A 111 -6.53 -20.50 23.76
C ASP A 111 -7.03 -21.04 22.42
N GLU A 112 -7.56 -20.17 21.56
CA GLU A 112 -8.02 -20.52 20.21
C GLU A 112 -6.85 -21.01 19.34
N ILE A 113 -5.69 -20.36 19.46
CA ILE A 113 -4.46 -20.77 18.76
C ILE A 113 -3.98 -22.13 19.27
N ALA A 114 -3.95 -22.32 20.59
CA ALA A 114 -3.54 -23.58 21.19
C ALA A 114 -4.46 -24.73 20.75
N VAL A 115 -5.78 -24.53 20.77
CA VAL A 115 -6.77 -25.52 20.31
C VAL A 115 -6.62 -25.80 18.82
N ALA A 116 -6.41 -24.78 17.98
CA ALA A 116 -6.18 -24.97 16.55
C ALA A 116 -4.92 -25.79 16.28
N ALA A 117 -3.81 -25.48 16.96
CA ALA A 117 -2.57 -26.25 16.87
C ALA A 117 -2.79 -27.72 17.28
N GLN A 118 -3.54 -27.97 18.36
CA GLN A 118 -3.89 -29.32 18.80
C GLN A 118 -4.69 -30.08 17.74
N ARG A 119 -5.74 -29.45 17.21
CA ARG A 119 -6.65 -30.04 16.20
C ARG A 119 -5.92 -30.36 14.90
N SER A 120 -4.97 -29.53 14.50
CA SER A 120 -4.16 -29.75 13.31
C SER A 120 -2.98 -30.70 13.52
N GLY A 121 -2.83 -31.27 14.73
CA GLY A 121 -1.74 -32.17 15.05
C GLY A 121 -0.36 -31.51 15.09
N CYS A 122 -0.29 -30.19 15.22
CA CYS A 122 0.97 -29.46 15.40
C CYS A 122 1.62 -29.87 16.72
N ARG A 123 2.95 -29.98 16.72
CA ARG A 123 3.72 -30.23 17.96
C ARG A 123 4.10 -28.94 18.66
N SER A 124 4.14 -27.86 17.90
CA SER A 124 4.53 -26.54 18.38
C SER A 124 3.77 -25.41 17.69
N VAL A 125 3.82 -24.24 18.32
CA VAL A 125 3.44 -22.94 17.77
C VAL A 125 4.68 -22.05 17.68
N ALA A 126 4.89 -21.42 16.52
CA ALA A 126 6.00 -20.50 16.29
C ALA A 126 5.53 -19.05 16.17
N PHE A 127 6.09 -18.20 17.02
CA PHE A 127 5.98 -16.74 16.98
C PHE A 127 7.05 -16.19 16.03
N THR A 128 6.65 -15.77 14.83
CA THR A 128 7.54 -15.54 13.69
C THR A 128 6.96 -14.49 12.71
N TYR A 129 7.47 -14.45 11.46
CA TYR A 129 7.22 -13.46 10.40
C TYR A 129 7.74 -12.04 10.71
N ASN A 130 7.51 -11.57 11.94
CA ASN A 130 8.17 -10.43 12.55
C ASN A 130 8.76 -10.82 13.93
N ASP A 131 9.41 -9.87 14.60
CA ASP A 131 10.05 -10.15 15.89
C ASP A 131 9.00 -10.24 17.02
N PRO A 132 8.88 -11.37 17.75
CA PRO A 132 7.88 -11.55 18.79
C PRO A 132 8.10 -10.70 20.04
N VAL A 133 9.30 -10.15 20.25
CA VAL A 133 9.60 -9.28 21.41
C VAL A 133 8.63 -8.09 21.47
N ILE A 134 8.30 -7.49 20.32
CA ILE A 134 7.46 -6.28 20.30
C ILE A 134 6.00 -6.54 20.72
N TRP A 135 5.55 -7.79 20.73
CA TRP A 135 4.21 -8.23 21.16
C TRP A 135 4.29 -9.36 22.21
N ALA A 136 5.32 -9.31 23.06
CA ALA A 136 5.68 -10.34 24.04
C ALA A 136 4.51 -10.84 24.91
N GLU A 137 3.59 -9.99 25.36
CA GLU A 137 2.44 -10.41 26.18
C GLU A 137 1.57 -11.43 25.44
N TYR A 138 1.29 -11.18 24.16
CA TYR A 138 0.48 -12.07 23.35
C TYR A 138 1.22 -13.40 23.05
N ALA A 139 2.53 -13.36 22.88
CA ALA A 139 3.36 -14.56 22.74
C ALA A 139 3.38 -15.40 24.03
N ILE A 140 3.60 -14.76 25.19
CA ILE A 140 3.65 -15.43 26.50
C ILE A 140 2.32 -16.07 26.83
N ASP A 141 1.21 -15.36 26.67
CA ASP A 141 -0.12 -15.89 26.96
C ASP A 141 -0.46 -17.07 26.03
N THR A 142 -0.09 -16.99 24.75
CA THR A 142 -0.26 -18.08 23.79
C THR A 142 0.61 -19.28 24.15
N ALA A 143 1.86 -19.05 24.59
CA ALA A 143 2.74 -20.11 25.04
C ALA A 143 2.18 -20.83 26.27
N GLN A 144 1.59 -20.10 27.21
CA GLN A 144 0.93 -20.68 28.37
C GLN A 144 -0.29 -21.52 27.96
N ALA A 145 -1.15 -21.01 27.08
CA ALA A 145 -2.28 -21.78 26.56
C ALA A 145 -1.85 -23.05 25.80
N CYS A 146 -0.76 -22.98 25.05
CA CYS A 146 -0.17 -24.15 24.36
C CYS A 146 0.32 -25.19 25.37
N ARG A 147 0.98 -24.76 26.44
CA ARG A 147 1.50 -25.63 27.50
C ARG A 147 0.39 -26.43 28.18
N ASP A 148 -0.77 -25.81 28.42
CA ASP A 148 -1.95 -26.47 29.01
C ASP A 148 -2.48 -27.62 28.12
N LEU A 149 -2.18 -27.58 26.81
CA LEU A 149 -2.54 -28.62 25.84
C LEU A 149 -1.37 -29.53 25.42
N GLY A 150 -0.19 -29.39 26.05
CA GLY A 150 1.00 -30.16 25.71
C GLY A 150 1.69 -29.76 24.40
N ILE A 151 1.40 -28.56 23.88
CA ILE A 151 1.99 -28.00 22.65
C ILE A 151 3.16 -27.10 23.03
N LYS A 152 4.24 -27.18 22.26
CA LYS A 152 5.48 -26.44 22.52
C LYS A 152 5.46 -25.03 21.95
N ALA A 153 6.08 -24.07 22.63
CA ALA A 153 6.17 -22.69 22.17
C ALA A 153 7.57 -22.37 21.60
N VAL A 154 7.60 -21.78 20.40
CA VAL A 154 8.83 -21.46 19.67
C VAL A 154 8.89 -19.96 19.37
N ALA A 155 10.00 -19.32 19.71
CA ALA A 155 10.28 -17.93 19.31
C ALA A 155 11.28 -17.88 18.13
N VAL A 156 10.97 -17.12 17.08
CA VAL A 156 11.95 -16.75 16.05
C VAL A 156 12.19 -15.25 16.14
N THR A 157 13.33 -14.85 16.70
CA THR A 157 13.58 -13.47 17.16
C THR A 157 14.99 -12.99 16.82
N ALA A 158 15.19 -11.68 16.74
CA ALA A 158 16.51 -11.07 16.72
C ALA A 158 17.17 -10.98 18.11
N GLY A 159 16.47 -11.40 19.19
CA GLY A 159 17.01 -11.35 20.55
C GLY A 159 17.25 -9.91 21.06
N TYR A 160 16.63 -8.90 20.44
CA TYR A 160 16.84 -7.50 20.79
C TYR A 160 15.87 -7.04 21.89
N ILE A 161 16.10 -7.56 23.10
CA ILE A 161 15.27 -7.40 24.29
C ILE A 161 16.12 -6.89 25.47
N THR A 162 15.52 -6.17 26.42
CA THR A 162 16.28 -5.69 27.60
C THR A 162 16.48 -6.80 28.63
N PRO A 163 17.49 -6.68 29.52
CA PRO A 163 17.65 -7.56 30.67
C PRO A 163 16.40 -7.62 31.56
N HIS A 164 15.65 -6.52 31.64
CA HIS A 164 14.44 -6.43 32.45
C HIS A 164 13.29 -7.30 31.91
N ALA A 165 13.14 -7.43 30.59
CA ALA A 165 12.03 -8.16 29.99
C ALA A 165 12.38 -9.58 29.52
N ARG A 166 13.67 -9.87 29.27
CA ARG A 166 14.08 -11.15 28.65
C ARG A 166 13.77 -12.38 29.50
N GLY A 167 13.80 -12.26 30.83
CA GLY A 167 13.51 -13.38 31.73
C GLY A 167 12.08 -13.90 31.55
N ASP A 168 11.11 -13.00 31.61
CA ASP A 168 9.69 -13.35 31.45
C ASP A 168 9.41 -13.95 30.06
N PHE A 169 10.01 -13.36 29.01
CA PHE A 169 9.80 -13.81 27.64
C PHE A 169 10.36 -15.23 27.42
N PHE A 170 11.62 -15.49 27.77
CA PHE A 170 12.24 -16.78 27.50
C PHE A 170 11.79 -17.88 28.47
N ALA A 171 11.34 -17.56 29.69
CA ALA A 171 10.71 -18.52 30.59
C ALA A 171 9.42 -19.14 30.01
N ALA A 172 8.75 -18.44 29.09
CA ALA A 172 7.56 -18.93 28.41
C ALA A 172 7.88 -19.84 27.21
N MET A 173 9.08 -19.78 26.64
CA MET A 173 9.44 -20.48 25.40
C MET A 173 10.07 -21.84 25.67
N ASP A 174 9.74 -22.85 24.86
CA ASP A 174 10.42 -24.15 24.88
C ASP A 174 11.65 -24.16 23.95
N ALA A 175 11.61 -23.39 22.85
CA ALA A 175 12.75 -23.18 21.97
C ALA A 175 12.77 -21.78 21.35
N ALA A 176 13.97 -21.34 20.97
CA ALA A 176 14.21 -20.10 20.27
C ALA A 176 15.22 -20.29 19.13
N ASN A 177 14.87 -19.77 17.96
CA ASN A 177 15.86 -19.45 16.95
C ASN A 177 16.20 -17.96 17.08
N ILE A 178 17.47 -17.65 17.34
CA ILE A 178 17.94 -16.26 17.50
C ILE A 178 18.79 -15.84 16.30
N ASP A 179 18.33 -14.82 15.59
CA ASP A 179 19.03 -14.22 14.46
C ASP A 179 20.21 -13.35 14.93
N LEU A 180 21.42 -13.90 14.92
CA LEU A 180 22.66 -13.14 15.06
C LEU A 180 23.02 -12.55 13.69
N LYS A 181 22.50 -11.35 13.40
CA LYS A 181 22.46 -10.78 12.05
C LYS A 181 23.82 -10.45 11.44
N ALA A 182 24.81 -10.15 12.28
CA ALA A 182 26.20 -9.91 11.93
C ALA A 182 27.04 -9.98 13.22
N PHE A 183 28.35 -9.77 13.12
CA PHE A 183 29.23 -9.69 14.29
C PHE A 183 30.02 -8.38 14.31
N SER A 184 29.41 -7.32 13.77
CA SER A 184 29.96 -5.97 13.76
C SER A 184 28.92 -4.94 14.18
N GLU A 185 29.34 -3.99 15.01
CA GLU A 185 28.49 -2.88 15.48
C GLU A 185 28.08 -1.97 14.31
N ASP A 186 28.95 -1.80 13.31
CA ASP A 186 28.66 -0.98 12.12
C ASP A 186 27.49 -1.54 11.30
N PHE A 187 27.43 -2.85 11.11
CA PHE A 187 26.30 -3.52 10.46
C PHE A 187 25.02 -3.31 11.27
N TYR A 188 25.08 -3.54 12.59
CA TYR A 188 23.92 -3.36 13.45
C TYR A 188 23.40 -1.92 13.37
N TYR A 189 24.27 -0.93 13.46
CA TYR A 189 23.89 0.48 13.39
C TYR A 189 23.37 0.90 12.00
N LYS A 190 24.10 0.61 10.92
CA LYS A 190 23.77 1.11 9.58
C LYS A 190 22.70 0.29 8.85
N VAL A 191 22.67 -1.02 9.06
CA VAL A 191 21.84 -1.95 8.28
C VAL A 191 20.57 -2.31 9.03
N THR A 192 20.65 -2.49 10.36
CA THR A 192 19.50 -2.87 11.19
C THR A 192 19.01 -1.74 12.11
N SER A 193 19.70 -0.60 12.13
CA SER A 193 19.43 0.51 13.04
C SER A 193 19.40 0.09 14.51
N SER A 194 20.18 -0.90 14.93
CA SER A 194 20.21 -1.42 16.30
C SER A 194 21.66 -1.58 16.80
N HIS A 195 21.88 -2.36 17.86
CA HIS A 195 23.21 -2.52 18.49
C HIS A 195 23.52 -4.01 18.68
N LEU A 196 24.78 -4.43 18.53
CA LEU A 196 25.17 -5.85 18.60
C LEU A 196 25.12 -6.38 20.04
N GLN A 197 25.69 -5.64 21.00
CA GLN A 197 25.89 -6.13 22.37
C GLN A 197 24.60 -6.64 23.06
N PRO A 198 23.43 -5.96 22.96
CA PRO A 198 22.21 -6.47 23.58
C PRO A 198 21.75 -7.84 23.05
N VAL A 199 22.07 -8.16 21.79
CA VAL A 199 21.77 -9.49 21.21
C VAL A 199 22.72 -10.53 21.78
N LEU A 200 24.02 -10.22 21.88
CA LEU A 200 25.02 -11.11 22.47
C LEU A 200 24.70 -11.42 23.94
N ASP A 201 24.37 -10.40 24.73
CA ASP A 201 23.98 -10.55 26.13
C ASP A 201 22.73 -11.43 26.28
N THR A 202 21.80 -11.35 25.33
CA THR A 202 20.58 -12.16 25.31
C THR A 202 20.90 -13.61 24.92
N ILE A 203 21.73 -13.84 23.91
CA ILE A 203 22.16 -15.19 23.52
C ILE A 203 22.87 -15.88 24.69
N GLU A 204 23.82 -15.20 25.34
CA GLU A 204 24.54 -15.74 26.50
C GLU A 204 23.59 -16.08 27.66
N TYR A 205 22.64 -15.18 27.96
CA TYR A 205 21.62 -15.40 28.98
C TYR A 205 20.75 -16.63 28.69
N VAL A 206 20.14 -16.71 27.50
CA VAL A 206 19.19 -17.79 27.20
C VAL A 206 19.91 -19.14 27.18
N CYS A 207 21.11 -19.21 26.61
CA CYS A 207 21.88 -20.45 26.54
C CYS A 207 22.40 -20.92 27.90
N ASN A 208 22.78 -20.02 28.80
CA ASN A 208 23.47 -20.37 30.04
C ASN A 208 22.59 -20.33 31.29
N GLU A 209 21.48 -19.58 31.27
CA GLU A 209 20.64 -19.32 32.45
C GLU A 209 19.19 -19.82 32.31
N THR A 210 18.82 -20.42 31.16
CA THR A 210 17.44 -20.89 30.92
C THR A 210 17.40 -22.31 30.32
N ASP A 211 16.24 -22.96 30.41
CA ASP A 211 15.99 -24.28 29.80
C ASP A 211 15.48 -24.19 28.34
N CYS A 212 15.36 -22.97 27.78
CA CYS A 212 14.90 -22.78 26.41
C CYS A 212 15.95 -23.34 25.43
N TRP A 213 15.55 -24.24 24.54
CA TRP A 213 16.46 -24.75 23.50
C TRP A 213 16.81 -23.65 22.50
N VAL A 214 18.09 -23.41 22.22
CA VAL A 214 18.52 -22.33 21.32
C VAL A 214 19.26 -22.87 20.09
N GLU A 215 18.90 -22.35 18.93
CA GLU A 215 19.73 -22.41 17.72
C GLU A 215 19.94 -20.98 17.18
N LEU A 216 21.10 -20.74 16.58
CA LEU A 216 21.46 -19.42 16.04
C LEU A 216 21.34 -19.40 14.54
N THR A 217 20.90 -18.28 13.97
CA THR A 217 20.88 -18.08 12.52
C THR A 217 21.63 -16.81 12.14
N ASN A 218 22.48 -16.93 11.11
CA ASN A 218 23.20 -15.82 10.51
C ASN A 218 22.91 -15.82 9.00
N LEU A 219 22.13 -14.84 8.55
CA LEU A 219 21.88 -14.59 7.14
C LEU A 219 23.10 -13.90 6.54
N ILE A 220 23.80 -14.58 5.63
CA ILE A 220 25.03 -14.07 5.03
C ILE A 220 24.68 -13.12 3.89
N VAL A 221 24.85 -11.81 4.10
CA VAL A 221 24.58 -10.75 3.12
C VAL A 221 25.90 -10.39 2.41
N PRO A 222 25.98 -10.54 1.06
CA PRO A 222 27.19 -10.20 0.32
C PRO A 222 27.63 -8.76 0.53
N ARG A 223 28.95 -8.56 0.69
CA ARG A 223 29.61 -7.27 0.91
C ARG A 223 29.31 -6.60 2.26
N GLU A 224 28.71 -7.31 3.22
CA GLU A 224 28.34 -6.74 4.53
C GLU A 224 28.85 -7.57 5.70
N ASN A 225 28.45 -8.84 5.81
CA ASN A 225 28.82 -9.74 6.91
C ASN A 225 29.41 -11.08 6.40
N ASP A 226 29.78 -11.14 5.11
CA ASP A 226 30.28 -12.33 4.42
C ASP A 226 31.80 -12.50 4.51
N SER A 227 32.49 -11.66 5.29
CA SER A 227 33.94 -11.76 5.44
C SER A 227 34.34 -12.97 6.29
N ALA A 228 35.37 -13.69 5.85
CA ALA A 228 35.91 -14.83 6.59
C ALA A 228 36.40 -14.47 8.00
N ASP A 229 36.79 -13.20 8.22
CA ASP A 229 37.25 -12.73 9.51
C ASP A 229 36.09 -12.53 10.49
N GLU A 230 35.04 -11.81 10.07
CA GLU A 230 33.85 -11.59 10.89
C GLU A 230 33.16 -12.91 11.25
N ILE A 231 33.01 -13.83 10.29
CA ILE A 231 32.45 -15.16 10.56
C ILE A 231 33.29 -15.91 11.59
N ARG A 232 34.62 -15.83 11.51
CA ARG A 232 35.51 -16.46 12.49
C ARG A 232 35.34 -15.87 13.88
N GLN A 233 35.31 -14.54 13.99
CA GLN A 233 35.08 -13.84 15.26
C GLN A 233 33.75 -14.27 15.89
N MET A 234 32.69 -14.32 15.09
CA MET A 234 31.37 -14.79 15.53
C MET A 234 31.43 -16.23 16.04
N CYS A 235 32.03 -17.15 15.29
CA CYS A 235 32.11 -18.56 15.65
C CYS A 235 32.98 -18.80 16.89
N THR A 236 34.07 -18.05 17.04
CA THR A 236 34.91 -18.08 18.24
C THR A 236 34.13 -17.57 19.45
N TRP A 237 33.40 -16.47 19.32
CA TRP A 237 32.56 -15.98 20.41
C TRP A 237 31.48 -16.99 20.83
N VAL A 238 30.78 -17.60 19.86
CA VAL A 238 29.80 -18.66 20.13
C VAL A 238 30.46 -19.82 20.88
N MET A 239 31.63 -20.26 20.44
CA MET A 239 32.39 -21.32 21.12
C MET A 239 32.74 -20.97 22.57
N ASP A 240 33.24 -19.75 22.79
CA ASP A 240 33.77 -19.33 24.09
C ASP A 240 32.65 -19.01 25.11
N HIS A 241 31.51 -18.49 24.66
CA HIS A 241 30.44 -17.98 25.54
C HIS A 241 29.22 -18.90 25.69
N VAL A 242 28.86 -19.67 24.66
CA VAL A 242 27.69 -20.57 24.69
C VAL A 242 28.02 -22.03 24.38
N GLY A 243 29.23 -22.31 23.92
CA GLY A 243 29.78 -23.65 23.79
C GLY A 243 29.56 -24.33 22.43
N PRO A 244 30.17 -25.52 22.23
CA PRO A 244 30.27 -26.18 20.93
C PRO A 244 28.94 -26.80 20.45
N ASN A 245 27.95 -26.87 21.31
CA ASN A 245 26.73 -27.66 21.14
C ASN A 245 25.52 -26.85 20.69
N VAL A 246 25.60 -25.51 20.69
CA VAL A 246 24.56 -24.64 20.15
C VAL A 246 24.64 -24.66 18.63
N PRO A 247 23.61 -25.15 17.92
CA PRO A 247 23.60 -25.16 16.46
C PRO A 247 23.67 -23.75 15.87
N ILE A 248 24.42 -23.60 14.77
CA ILE A 248 24.43 -22.36 13.98
C ILE A 248 24.07 -22.63 12.51
N HIS A 249 23.21 -21.79 11.96
CA HIS A 249 22.73 -21.87 10.58
C HIS A 249 23.23 -20.66 9.77
N PHE A 250 23.98 -20.92 8.72
CA PHE A 250 24.37 -19.91 7.73
C PHE A 250 23.40 -19.95 6.55
N THR A 251 22.57 -18.92 6.40
CA THR A 251 21.50 -18.92 5.39
C THR A 251 21.82 -17.99 4.23
N ALA A 252 21.41 -18.38 3.02
CA ALA A 252 21.52 -17.52 1.84
C ALA A 252 20.57 -16.32 1.93
N PHE A 253 21.13 -15.13 1.70
CA PHE A 253 20.43 -13.90 1.43
C PHE A 253 19.80 -13.92 0.03
N HIS A 254 18.62 -13.31 -0.06
CA HIS A 254 17.95 -12.98 -1.32
C HIS A 254 17.74 -11.45 -1.38
N PRO A 255 17.95 -10.78 -2.53
CA PRO A 255 17.82 -9.33 -2.65
C PRO A 255 16.38 -8.85 -2.46
N ASP A 256 16.09 -8.26 -1.30
CA ASP A 256 14.76 -7.79 -0.91
C ASP A 256 14.79 -6.40 -0.26
N PHE A 257 13.62 -5.77 -0.20
CA PHE A 257 13.36 -4.47 0.43
C PHE A 257 14.26 -3.33 -0.07
N ARG A 258 15.30 -2.95 0.68
CA ARG A 258 16.19 -1.82 0.37
C ARG A 258 17.59 -2.27 -0.05
N MET A 259 17.86 -3.56 -0.10
CA MET A 259 19.17 -4.13 -0.46
C MET A 259 19.07 -4.95 -1.73
N THR A 260 18.56 -4.33 -2.80
CA THR A 260 18.42 -4.91 -4.14
C THR A 260 19.65 -4.65 -5.02
N ASP A 261 20.70 -4.04 -4.47
CA ASP A 261 21.92 -3.59 -5.16
C ASP A 261 23.00 -4.68 -5.29
N ARG A 262 22.69 -5.91 -4.91
CA ARG A 262 23.60 -7.06 -4.84
C ARG A 262 22.87 -8.36 -5.14
N ASN A 263 23.60 -9.38 -5.56
CA ASN A 263 23.05 -10.71 -5.80
C ASN A 263 22.78 -11.46 -4.49
N GLY A 264 22.06 -12.57 -4.58
CA GLY A 264 21.94 -13.53 -3.48
C GLY A 264 23.29 -14.12 -3.06
N THR A 265 23.34 -14.76 -1.90
CA THR A 265 24.59 -15.36 -1.40
C THR A 265 25.02 -16.54 -2.25
N ASP A 266 26.25 -16.48 -2.74
CA ASP A 266 26.85 -17.59 -3.46
C ASP A 266 27.05 -18.80 -2.52
N SER A 267 26.79 -20.00 -3.06
CA SER A 267 27.00 -21.27 -2.33
C SER A 267 28.42 -21.38 -1.78
N ALA A 268 29.43 -20.90 -2.52
CA ALA A 268 30.83 -20.90 -2.08
C ALA A 268 31.05 -20.14 -0.76
N THR A 269 30.33 -19.04 -0.53
CA THR A 269 30.41 -18.24 0.69
C THR A 269 29.79 -18.98 1.88
N LEU A 270 28.66 -19.66 1.67
CA LEU A 270 28.04 -20.50 2.71
C LEU A 270 28.93 -21.70 3.08
N VAL A 271 29.54 -22.34 2.09
CA VAL A 271 30.51 -23.41 2.32
C VAL A 271 31.71 -22.89 3.11
N MET A 272 32.23 -21.72 2.76
CA MET A 272 33.31 -21.09 3.51
C MET A 272 32.92 -20.84 4.97
N ALA A 273 31.72 -20.29 5.22
CA ALA A 273 31.21 -20.04 6.57
C ALA A 273 31.10 -21.34 7.38
N TYR A 274 30.53 -22.38 6.77
CA TYR A 274 30.45 -23.72 7.34
C TYR A 274 31.82 -24.26 7.76
N GLU A 275 32.81 -24.22 6.85
CA GLU A 275 34.16 -24.71 7.11
C GLU A 275 34.88 -23.91 8.20
N ILE A 276 34.65 -22.59 8.29
CA ILE A 276 35.19 -21.75 9.37
C ILE A 276 34.60 -22.19 10.70
N ALA A 277 33.28 -22.31 10.80
CA ALA A 277 32.59 -22.71 12.03
C ALA A 277 33.02 -24.11 12.50
N LYS A 278 33.15 -25.09 11.59
CA LYS A 278 33.68 -26.43 11.91
C LYS A 278 35.12 -26.37 12.41
N ARG A 279 35.99 -25.53 11.83
CA ARG A 279 37.37 -25.34 12.29
C ARG A 279 37.46 -24.63 13.64
N CYS A 280 36.52 -23.74 13.96
CA CYS A 280 36.40 -23.17 15.30
C CYS A 280 35.97 -24.21 16.35
N GLY A 281 35.52 -25.39 15.92
CA GLY A 281 35.19 -26.54 16.76
C GLY A 281 33.70 -26.72 17.02
N LEU A 282 32.82 -25.94 16.36
CA LEU A 282 31.37 -26.09 16.54
C LEU A 282 30.92 -27.46 16.03
N ASN A 283 30.14 -28.18 16.83
CA ASN A 283 29.71 -29.53 16.52
C ASN A 283 28.65 -29.54 15.43
N TYR A 284 27.69 -28.61 15.52
CA TYR A 284 26.49 -28.55 14.68
C TYR A 284 26.44 -27.24 13.92
N VAL A 285 26.72 -27.33 12.62
CA VAL A 285 26.78 -26.20 11.70
C VAL A 285 25.96 -26.56 10.48
N TYR A 286 25.15 -25.64 10.01
CA TYR A 286 24.23 -25.86 8.90
C TYR A 286 24.34 -24.76 7.86
N VAL A 287 24.08 -25.11 6.61
CA VAL A 287 23.75 -24.13 5.56
C VAL A 287 22.25 -24.20 5.26
N GLY A 288 21.63 -23.05 5.03
CA GLY A 288 20.19 -22.97 4.77
C GLY A 288 19.85 -22.04 3.60
N ASN A 289 18.60 -22.06 3.18
CA ASN A 289 18.12 -21.43 1.94
C ASN A 289 18.84 -21.92 0.67
N VAL A 290 19.44 -23.12 0.71
CA VAL A 290 20.07 -23.81 -0.43
C VAL A 290 19.80 -25.32 -0.35
N HIS A 291 19.95 -26.05 -1.45
CA HIS A 291 19.96 -27.52 -1.44
C HIS A 291 21.41 -28.02 -1.26
N ASP A 292 21.74 -28.53 -0.07
CA ASP A 292 23.09 -29.05 0.25
C ASP A 292 23.01 -30.11 1.35
N VAL A 293 22.63 -31.33 0.96
CA VAL A 293 22.42 -32.46 1.88
C VAL A 293 23.60 -32.67 2.83
N ALA A 294 24.83 -32.52 2.33
CA ALA A 294 26.03 -32.75 3.10
C ALA A 294 26.22 -31.75 4.26
N ARG A 295 25.70 -30.53 4.11
CA ARG A 295 25.83 -29.45 5.10
C ARG A 295 24.50 -29.07 5.75
N GLN A 296 23.41 -29.75 5.39
CA GLN A 296 22.08 -29.65 6.03
C GLN A 296 21.80 -30.80 7.02
N SER A 297 22.50 -31.92 6.85
CA SER A 297 22.31 -33.11 7.67
C SER A 297 22.96 -33.00 9.04
N THR A 298 22.35 -33.59 10.07
CA THR A 298 22.95 -33.72 11.40
C THR A 298 23.88 -34.92 11.43
N TYR A 299 25.13 -34.69 11.80
CA TYR A 299 26.15 -35.73 11.99
C TYR A 299 26.46 -35.95 13.47
N CYS A 300 26.79 -37.19 13.85
CA CYS A 300 27.31 -37.50 15.17
C CYS A 300 28.69 -36.84 15.35
N HIS A 301 28.84 -35.96 16.34
CA HIS A 301 30.13 -35.30 16.60
C HIS A 301 31.21 -36.29 17.11
N GLY A 302 30.81 -37.41 17.72
CA GLY A 302 31.75 -38.43 18.20
C GLY A 302 32.28 -39.38 17.12
N CYS A 303 31.45 -39.79 16.14
CA CYS A 303 31.84 -40.81 15.15
C CYS A 303 31.56 -40.45 13.67
N GLY A 304 31.06 -39.25 13.38
CA GLY A 304 30.83 -38.74 12.04
C GLY A 304 29.68 -39.41 11.25
N THR A 305 28.89 -40.27 11.89
CA THR A 305 27.76 -40.94 11.22
C THR A 305 26.61 -39.97 10.99
N VAL A 306 25.96 -40.03 9.83
CA VAL A 306 24.75 -39.24 9.54
C VAL A 306 23.60 -39.73 10.42
N LEU A 307 23.07 -38.84 11.25
CA LEU A 307 22.01 -39.16 12.20
C LEU A 307 20.65 -38.71 11.70
N ILE A 308 20.58 -37.51 11.12
CA ILE A 308 19.38 -37.00 10.48
C ILE A 308 19.79 -36.42 9.14
N GLU A 309 19.49 -37.13 8.06
CA GLU A 309 19.71 -36.65 6.71
C GLU A 309 18.63 -35.62 6.35
N ARG A 310 19.04 -34.51 5.75
CA ARG A 310 18.12 -33.45 5.31
C ARG A 310 18.49 -32.96 3.93
N ASP A 311 17.48 -32.79 3.10
CA ASP A 311 17.54 -31.95 1.91
C ASP A 311 16.46 -30.87 2.08
N TRP A 312 16.89 -29.64 2.34
CA TRP A 312 15.98 -28.55 2.64
C TRP A 312 15.05 -28.87 3.84
N HIS A 313 13.74 -29.00 3.61
CA HIS A 313 12.74 -29.34 4.63
C HIS A 313 12.35 -30.84 4.62
N GLN A 314 12.95 -31.63 3.74
CA GLN A 314 12.66 -33.06 3.64
C GLN A 314 13.68 -33.84 4.47
N LEU A 315 13.17 -34.66 5.39
CA LEU A 315 14.00 -35.61 6.13
C LEU A 315 14.18 -36.89 5.31
N GLY A 316 15.42 -37.42 5.32
CA GLY A 316 15.77 -38.73 4.82
C GLY A 316 15.97 -39.72 5.97
N HIS A 317 17.18 -40.26 6.09
CA HIS A 317 17.57 -41.16 7.17
C HIS A 317 17.45 -40.52 8.55
N TYR A 318 16.80 -41.21 9.50
CA TYR A 318 16.71 -40.81 10.92
C TYR A 318 17.17 -41.97 11.81
N THR A 319 18.37 -41.86 12.38
CA THR A 319 19.07 -42.95 13.08
C THR A 319 19.48 -42.58 14.51
N LEU A 320 18.59 -41.91 15.24
CA LEU A 320 18.75 -41.63 16.67
C LEU A 320 18.10 -42.70 17.55
N SER A 321 18.69 -42.98 18.71
CA SER A 321 18.09 -43.74 19.80
C SER A 321 17.76 -42.78 20.94
N GLY A 322 16.55 -42.24 20.94
CA GLY A 322 16.21 -41.07 21.76
C GLY A 322 17.04 -39.87 21.33
N ASN A 323 17.87 -39.33 22.22
CA ASN A 323 18.84 -38.27 21.91
C ASN A 323 20.27 -38.80 21.76
N ARG A 324 20.47 -40.09 21.43
CA ARG A 324 21.81 -40.70 21.29
C ARG A 324 22.07 -41.19 19.88
N CYS A 325 23.33 -41.13 19.45
CA CYS A 325 23.81 -41.77 18.24
C CYS A 325 23.57 -43.29 18.33
N SER A 326 22.84 -43.86 17.37
CA SER A 326 22.57 -45.30 17.30
C SER A 326 23.83 -46.16 17.12
N LYS A 327 24.94 -45.59 16.62
CA LYS A 327 26.20 -46.29 16.35
C LYS A 327 27.17 -46.29 17.53
N CYS A 328 27.45 -45.12 18.13
CA CYS A 328 28.47 -44.99 19.17
C CYS A 328 27.93 -44.58 20.55
N GLY A 329 26.62 -44.34 20.68
CA GLY A 329 25.99 -43.99 21.96
C GLY A 329 26.18 -42.54 22.42
N GLU A 330 26.91 -41.72 21.64
CA GLU A 330 27.17 -40.32 21.92
C GLU A 330 25.87 -39.52 22.09
N THR A 331 25.84 -38.59 23.04
CA THR A 331 24.64 -37.80 23.32
C THR A 331 24.58 -36.62 22.35
N ILE A 332 23.45 -36.46 21.66
CA ILE A 332 23.19 -35.39 20.71
C ILE A 332 22.32 -34.36 21.42
N PRO A 333 22.79 -33.11 21.58
CA PRO A 333 22.03 -32.06 22.24
C PRO A 333 20.83 -31.68 21.35
N GLY A 334 19.66 -31.52 21.95
CA GLY A 334 18.41 -31.22 21.26
C GLY A 334 17.21 -31.94 21.85
N VAL A 335 16.03 -31.63 21.31
CA VAL A 335 14.74 -32.22 21.66
C VAL A 335 14.30 -33.10 20.50
N PHE A 336 14.38 -34.42 20.68
CA PHE A 336 14.12 -35.40 19.64
C PHE A 336 13.00 -36.37 20.03
N GLU A 337 12.10 -36.65 19.10
CA GLU A 337 11.15 -37.75 19.23
C GLU A 337 11.79 -39.08 18.77
N LYS A 338 11.20 -40.19 19.20
CA LYS A 338 11.67 -41.54 18.83
C LYS A 338 11.59 -41.79 17.32
N VAL A 339 10.61 -41.17 16.67
CA VAL A 339 10.36 -41.23 15.22
C VAL A 339 10.32 -39.78 14.74
N PRO A 340 10.89 -39.44 13.57
CA PRO A 340 10.76 -38.09 13.03
C PRO A 340 9.29 -37.80 12.68
N GLY A 341 8.93 -36.52 12.64
CA GLY A 341 7.69 -36.14 11.98
C GLY A 341 7.75 -36.39 10.47
N ASP A 342 6.59 -36.43 9.83
CA ASP A 342 6.41 -36.70 8.40
C ASP A 342 5.88 -35.48 7.63
N TRP A 343 6.01 -34.27 8.20
CA TRP A 343 5.44 -33.07 7.60
C TRP A 343 6.06 -32.72 6.25
N GLY A 344 7.39 -32.91 6.12
CA GLY A 344 8.14 -32.57 4.91
C GLY A 344 8.03 -31.09 4.53
N GLY A 345 8.19 -30.78 3.25
CA GLY A 345 8.13 -29.39 2.75
C GLY A 345 6.75 -28.73 2.68
N ARG A 346 5.70 -29.34 3.26
CA ARG A 346 4.31 -28.87 3.13
C ARG A 346 4.09 -27.51 3.79
N ARG A 347 3.29 -26.67 3.15
CA ARG A 347 2.82 -25.40 3.71
C ARG A 347 1.30 -25.36 3.62
N GLN A 348 0.64 -25.15 4.75
CA GLN A 348 -0.83 -25.15 4.83
C GLN A 348 -1.32 -23.90 5.55
N ARG A 349 -2.05 -23.02 4.86
CA ARG A 349 -2.74 -21.90 5.53
C ARG A 349 -3.93 -22.44 6.34
N VAL A 350 -4.20 -21.82 7.49
CA VAL A 350 -5.32 -22.19 8.35
C VAL A 350 -6.10 -20.95 8.79
N ARG A 351 -7.41 -21.10 8.96
CA ARG A 351 -8.26 -20.11 9.64
C ARG A 351 -8.62 -20.64 11.01
N ILE A 352 -8.57 -19.77 12.02
CA ILE A 352 -8.88 -20.12 13.41
C ILE A 352 -10.23 -19.48 13.76
N GLU A 353 -11.16 -20.29 14.26
CA GLU A 353 -12.50 -19.85 14.65
C GLU A 353 -12.54 -19.50 16.15
N PRO A 354 -13.35 -18.51 16.56
CA PRO A 354 -13.47 -18.15 17.97
C PRO A 354 -14.07 -19.26 18.84
N LEU A 355 -13.64 -19.36 20.09
CA LEU A 355 -14.24 -20.27 21.08
C LEU A 355 -15.42 -19.61 21.80
N GLU A 356 -16.54 -20.32 21.97
CA GLU A 356 -17.67 -19.86 22.79
C GLU A 356 -17.26 -19.79 24.27
N ARG A 357 -17.37 -18.60 24.90
CA ARG A 357 -16.98 -18.39 26.31
C ARG A 357 -18.18 -17.97 27.19
N PRO A 358 -18.38 -18.59 28.37
CA PRO A 358 -19.31 -18.08 29.39
C PRO A 358 -18.69 -16.90 30.18
N GLU A 359 -19.50 -15.90 30.54
CA GLU A 359 -19.10 -14.67 31.23
C GLU A 359 -18.52 -14.93 32.65
N ARG A 360 -17.50 -14.16 33.07
CA ARG A 360 -16.76 -14.39 34.34
C ARG A 360 -17.27 -13.52 35.51
N PRO A 361 -17.33 -14.04 36.76
CA PRO A 361 -17.82 -13.32 37.95
C PRO A 361 -16.99 -12.11 38.41
N GLU A 362 -15.73 -11.99 37.96
CA GLU A 362 -14.80 -10.94 38.40
C GLU A 362 -15.18 -9.55 37.85
N GLN A 363 -15.85 -9.49 36.69
CA GLN A 363 -16.38 -8.23 36.15
C GLN A 363 -17.46 -7.64 37.06
N GLN A 364 -18.29 -8.48 37.69
CA GLN A 364 -19.35 -8.02 38.60
C GLN A 364 -18.80 -7.39 39.89
N GLN A 365 -17.68 -7.88 40.40
CA GLN A 365 -17.07 -7.31 41.63
C GLN A 365 -16.31 -6.01 41.36
N ALA A 366 -15.67 -5.89 40.19
CA ALA A 366 -14.97 -4.66 39.79
C ALA A 366 -15.93 -3.51 39.51
N GLU A 367 -17.08 -3.80 38.89
CA GLU A 367 -18.15 -2.82 38.65
C GLU A 367 -18.77 -2.31 39.96
N GLN A 368 -18.92 -3.19 40.96
CA GLN A 368 -19.48 -2.83 42.25
C GLN A 368 -18.55 -1.92 43.07
N GLN A 369 -17.24 -2.15 43.02
CA GLN A 369 -16.26 -1.27 43.68
C GLN A 369 -16.10 0.08 42.97
N GLN A 370 -16.20 0.12 41.64
CA GLN A 370 -16.18 1.39 40.89
C GLN A 370 -17.42 2.25 41.16
N ALA A 371 -18.59 1.64 41.35
CA ALA A 371 -19.82 2.36 41.68
C ALA A 371 -19.76 3.04 43.07
N GLU A 372 -19.17 2.38 44.07
CA GLU A 372 -19.03 2.96 45.42
C GLU A 372 -18.03 4.11 45.45
N GLN A 373 -16.96 4.04 44.65
CA GLN A 373 -15.94 5.08 44.56
C GLN A 373 -16.45 6.32 43.83
N GLN A 374 -17.24 6.15 42.76
CA GLN A 374 -17.87 7.26 42.04
C GLN A 374 -18.91 8.01 42.89
N GLN A 375 -19.66 7.32 43.76
CA GLN A 375 -20.60 7.99 44.67
C GLN A 375 -19.92 8.86 45.72
N ALA A 376 -18.74 8.47 46.21
CA ALA A 376 -17.99 9.24 47.19
C ALA A 376 -17.39 10.52 46.58
N GLU A 377 -16.90 10.45 45.34
CA GLU A 377 -16.34 11.60 44.61
C GLU A 377 -17.43 12.61 44.21
N GLN A 378 -18.62 12.13 43.86
CA GLN A 378 -19.75 12.98 43.50
C GLN A 378 -20.25 13.82 44.69
N GLN A 379 -20.26 13.27 45.92
CA GLN A 379 -20.63 14.01 47.12
C GLN A 379 -19.61 15.10 47.52
N GLN A 380 -18.31 14.88 47.26
CA GLN A 380 -17.30 15.90 47.49
C GLN A 380 -17.35 17.04 46.45
N ALA A 381 -17.65 16.71 45.19
CA ALA A 381 -17.79 17.69 44.13
C ALA A 381 -19.00 18.62 44.35
N GLU A 382 -20.11 18.09 44.89
CA GLU A 382 -21.31 18.88 45.22
C GLU A 382 -21.05 19.87 46.37
N GLN A 383 -20.22 19.51 47.35
CA GLN A 383 -19.83 20.40 48.45
C GLN A 383 -18.95 21.57 48.00
N GLN A 384 -18.00 21.31 47.09
CA GLN A 384 -17.11 22.36 46.55
C GLN A 384 -17.82 23.32 45.60
N GLN A 385 -18.84 22.85 44.87
CA GLN A 385 -19.67 23.70 44.02
C GLN A 385 -20.57 24.67 44.81
N ALA A 386 -20.97 24.32 46.03
CA ALA A 386 -21.76 25.20 46.89
C ALA A 386 -20.96 26.40 47.44
N GLU A 387 -19.65 26.24 47.65
CA GLU A 387 -18.79 27.30 48.19
C GLU A 387 -18.32 28.30 47.12
N GLN A 388 -18.23 27.89 45.85
CA GLN A 388 -17.74 28.75 44.76
C GLN A 388 -18.78 29.75 44.20
N GLN A 389 -20.06 29.65 44.58
CA GLN A 389 -21.13 30.52 44.05
C GLN A 389 -21.27 31.89 44.75
N GLN A 390 -20.39 32.28 45.68
CA GLN A 390 -20.55 33.51 46.49
C GLN A 390 -19.56 34.67 46.26
N ALA A 391 -18.77 34.71 45.19
CA ALA A 391 -17.91 35.87 44.95
C ALA A 391 -17.73 36.24 43.46
N GLU A 392 -18.52 37.20 42.99
CA GLU A 392 -18.19 38.04 41.82
C GLU A 392 -18.03 39.50 42.27
N GLN A 393 -16.92 40.15 41.86
CA GLN A 393 -16.91 41.48 41.21
C GLN A 393 -15.48 41.90 40.73
N PRO A 394 -15.34 42.62 39.59
CA PRO A 394 -14.08 43.11 38.97
C PRO A 394 -13.83 44.62 39.28
N PRO A 395 -12.92 45.44 38.67
CA PRO A 395 -11.93 45.31 37.55
C PRO A 395 -10.54 45.97 37.95
N PRO A 396 -9.67 46.65 37.12
CA PRO A 396 -9.53 46.84 35.65
C PRO A 396 -8.07 46.75 35.05
N THR A 397 -8.05 46.92 33.72
CA THR A 397 -7.05 47.20 32.65
C THR A 397 -5.66 47.82 32.95
N VAL A 398 -4.67 47.59 32.05
CA VAL A 398 -3.76 48.59 31.39
C VAL A 398 -2.70 47.90 30.45
N GLN A 399 -2.46 48.46 29.25
CA GLN A 399 -1.31 48.21 28.32
C GLN A 399 -0.22 49.33 28.48
N PRO A 400 0.75 49.54 27.56
CA PRO A 400 2.05 48.89 27.31
C PRO A 400 3.25 49.87 27.42
N THR A 401 4.54 49.46 27.37
CA THR A 401 5.65 50.32 26.84
C THR A 401 7.04 49.64 26.70
N ARG A 402 7.62 49.79 25.48
CA ARG A 402 8.99 50.19 25.02
C ARG A 402 10.33 49.69 25.63
N ALA A 403 11.26 49.45 24.69
CA ALA A 403 12.72 49.17 24.75
C ALA A 403 13.59 50.32 25.32
N PRO A 404 14.95 50.18 25.50
CA PRO A 404 15.93 50.34 24.38
C PRO A 404 17.35 49.69 24.51
N SER A 405 18.14 49.83 23.41
CA SER A 405 19.61 50.12 23.29
C SER A 405 20.66 49.10 23.80
N ASP A 406 21.90 48.94 23.29
CA ASP A 406 22.74 49.60 22.28
C ASP A 406 24.05 48.78 22.04
N ALA A 407 24.85 49.23 21.04
CA ALA A 407 26.32 49.12 20.87
C ALA A 407 26.91 47.83 20.24
N ALA A 408 27.47 47.84 19.02
CA ALA A 408 28.68 48.52 18.48
C ALA A 408 30.00 47.74 18.68
N GLY A 409 30.70 47.46 17.58
CA GLY A 409 32.06 46.88 17.57
C GLY A 409 32.67 46.83 16.16
N SER A 410 33.84 47.42 16.00
CA SER A 410 34.54 47.87 14.79
C SER A 410 35.85 47.13 14.50
N GLY A 411 36.37 47.21 13.25
CA GLY A 411 37.80 47.07 12.89
C GLY A 411 38.01 46.48 11.47
N ARG A 412 38.42 47.26 10.44
CA ARG A 412 39.80 47.64 9.99
C ARG A 412 40.62 46.41 9.54
N ASP A 413 41.23 46.32 8.34
CA ASP A 413 42.22 47.23 7.72
C ASP A 413 42.39 47.06 6.17
N GLU A 414 43.03 48.08 5.57
CA GLU A 414 43.44 48.33 4.18
C GLU A 414 44.55 47.34 3.66
N ILE A 415 44.91 47.21 2.36
CA ILE A 415 45.80 48.11 1.56
C ILE A 415 45.86 47.68 0.06
N LYS A 416 45.91 48.72 -0.79
CA LYS A 416 46.18 48.93 -2.24
C LYS A 416 47.18 48.04 -3.02
N ARG A 417 46.95 47.90 -4.35
CA ARG A 417 47.84 48.37 -5.48
C ARG A 417 47.27 48.03 -6.90
N GLN A 418 47.41 48.98 -7.84
CA GLN A 418 47.30 48.89 -9.34
C GLN A 418 48.72 49.11 -9.94
N PRO A 419 49.00 49.16 -11.28
CA PRO A 419 48.27 48.83 -12.54
C PRO A 419 49.09 47.83 -13.44
N THR A 420 48.73 47.36 -14.66
CA THR A 420 48.76 48.03 -15.99
C THR A 420 48.43 47.05 -17.16
N VAL A 421 47.62 47.53 -18.13
CA VAL A 421 47.73 47.50 -19.63
C VAL A 421 47.72 46.19 -20.47
N GLU A 422 46.71 46.10 -21.37
CA GLU A 422 46.56 45.54 -22.76
C GLU A 422 47.04 44.08 -23.05
N GLU A 423 46.43 43.24 -23.89
CA GLU A 423 45.80 43.43 -25.21
C GLU A 423 45.08 42.11 -25.66
N SER A 424 43.98 42.26 -26.43
CA SER A 424 43.32 41.34 -27.38
C SER A 424 43.37 39.79 -27.26
N ALA A 425 42.20 39.16 -27.12
CA ALA A 425 41.77 37.97 -27.90
C ALA A 425 40.26 37.74 -27.69
N VAL A 426 39.56 37.31 -28.74
CA VAL A 426 38.11 36.97 -28.71
C VAL A 426 37.84 35.95 -27.60
N THR A 427 36.91 36.25 -26.70
CA THR A 427 36.65 35.48 -25.47
C THR A 427 35.32 34.72 -25.55
N MET A 428 35.24 33.59 -24.82
CA MET A 428 34.07 32.71 -24.56
C MET A 428 32.81 33.42 -23.98
N THR A 429 32.74 34.74 -24.03
CA THR A 429 31.77 35.59 -23.34
C THR A 429 30.42 35.70 -24.05
N ASP A 430 30.31 35.24 -25.30
CA ASP A 430 29.06 35.24 -26.08
C ASP A 430 28.16 34.01 -25.84
N LEU A 431 28.66 32.98 -25.13
CA LEU A 431 27.92 31.74 -24.84
C LEU A 431 26.98 31.84 -23.61
N ASN A 432 27.06 32.91 -22.81
CA ASN A 432 26.25 33.04 -21.58
C ASN A 432 24.82 33.55 -21.81
N ASP A 433 24.46 33.93 -23.03
CA ASP A 433 23.11 34.35 -23.39
C ASP A 433 22.42 33.24 -24.20
N LEU A 434 21.59 32.44 -23.53
CA LEU A 434 20.85 31.34 -24.15
C LEU A 434 20.00 31.78 -25.35
N THR A 435 19.61 33.06 -25.41
CA THR A 435 18.81 33.61 -26.51
C THR A 435 19.60 33.83 -27.80
N LYS A 436 20.94 33.75 -27.74
CA LYS A 436 21.85 33.91 -28.90
C LYS A 436 22.33 32.61 -29.52
N LEU A 437 21.85 31.45 -29.05
CA LEU A 437 22.19 30.15 -29.65
C LEU A 437 21.82 30.14 -31.15
N THR A 438 22.80 29.83 -32.01
CA THR A 438 22.58 29.71 -33.46
C THR A 438 21.77 28.45 -33.78
N GLU A 439 21.13 28.41 -34.95
CA GLU A 439 20.38 27.22 -35.38
C GLU A 439 21.28 25.98 -35.51
N ASP A 440 22.53 26.14 -35.95
CA ASP A 440 23.51 25.03 -36.01
C ASP A 440 23.84 24.47 -34.61
N GLN A 441 23.95 25.34 -33.60
CA GLN A 441 24.18 24.93 -32.22
C GLN A 441 22.96 24.20 -31.65
N LYS A 442 21.74 24.71 -31.90
CA LYS A 442 20.49 24.03 -31.49
C LYS A 442 20.37 22.65 -32.13
N GLN A 443 20.67 22.52 -33.42
CA GLN A 443 20.65 21.22 -34.11
C GLN A 443 21.68 20.25 -33.53
N THR A 444 22.88 20.73 -33.19
CA THR A 444 23.92 19.91 -32.53
C THR A 444 23.45 19.39 -31.18
N ILE A 445 22.81 20.25 -30.37
CA ILE A 445 22.25 19.87 -29.07
C ILE A 445 21.15 18.82 -29.22
N LEU A 446 20.22 19.00 -30.18
CA LEU A 446 19.14 18.05 -30.45
C LEU A 446 19.64 16.68 -30.92
N LYS A 447 20.66 16.66 -31.77
CA LYS A 447 21.33 15.42 -32.22
C LYS A 447 21.96 14.67 -31.07
N ALA A 448 22.74 15.37 -30.23
CA ALA A 448 23.35 14.79 -29.05
C ALA A 448 22.30 14.27 -28.07
N ALA A 449 21.22 15.03 -27.82
CA ALA A 449 20.13 14.60 -26.95
C ALA A 449 19.43 13.34 -27.48
N SER A 450 19.17 13.24 -28.79
CA SER A 450 18.57 12.05 -29.40
C SER A 450 19.48 10.82 -29.26
N ALA A 451 20.79 10.99 -29.52
CA ALA A 451 21.78 9.94 -29.33
C ALA A 451 21.87 9.48 -27.86
N MET A 452 21.85 10.43 -26.91
CA MET A 452 21.85 10.13 -25.47
C MET A 452 20.60 9.36 -25.04
N VAL A 453 19.40 9.76 -25.50
CA VAL A 453 18.17 9.02 -25.20
C VAL A 453 18.21 7.63 -25.82
N GLN A 454 18.62 7.49 -27.08
CA GLN A 454 18.74 6.19 -27.76
C GLN A 454 19.73 5.27 -27.04
N ALA A 455 20.90 5.79 -26.63
CA ALA A 455 21.88 5.05 -25.86
C ALA A 455 21.33 4.60 -24.49
N ALA A 456 20.61 5.48 -23.78
CA ALA A 456 20.00 5.15 -22.49
C ALA A 456 18.91 4.07 -22.60
N VAL A 457 18.09 4.11 -23.65
CA VAL A 457 17.10 3.05 -23.95
C VAL A 457 17.80 1.72 -24.23
N GLY A 458 18.87 1.74 -25.03
CA GLY A 458 19.66 0.56 -25.38
C GLY A 458 20.59 0.03 -24.28
N GLY A 459 20.72 0.73 -23.15
CA GLY A 459 21.65 0.38 -22.06
C GLY A 459 23.13 0.56 -22.44
N LEU A 460 23.43 1.51 -23.33
CA LEU A 460 24.79 1.81 -23.82
C LEU A 460 25.45 2.92 -23.00
N ASP A 461 26.79 3.01 -23.06
CA ASP A 461 27.56 4.06 -22.39
C ASP A 461 27.34 5.44 -23.04
N LEU A 462 26.95 6.42 -22.22
CA LEU A 462 26.64 7.78 -22.63
C LEU A 462 27.89 8.65 -22.83
N SER A 463 29.06 8.24 -22.34
CA SER A 463 30.30 9.04 -22.39
C SER A 463 30.62 9.52 -23.82
N THR A 464 30.56 8.62 -24.79
CA THR A 464 30.82 8.89 -26.21
C THR A 464 29.80 9.84 -26.87
N THR A 465 28.58 9.93 -26.32
CA THR A 465 27.55 10.85 -26.82
C THR A 465 27.74 12.28 -26.30
N ILE A 466 28.34 12.46 -25.11
CA ILE A 466 28.67 13.78 -24.56
C ILE A 466 29.73 14.45 -25.44
N ASP A 467 30.73 13.69 -25.90
CA ASP A 467 31.80 14.20 -26.76
C ASP A 467 31.27 14.81 -28.07
N SER A 468 30.11 14.34 -28.55
CA SER A 468 29.46 14.86 -29.77
C SER A 468 29.01 16.33 -29.69
N LEU A 469 28.90 16.88 -28.47
CA LEU A 469 28.60 18.30 -28.24
C LEU A 469 29.81 19.22 -28.47
N GLY A 470 31.03 18.69 -28.48
CA GLY A 470 32.26 19.49 -28.55
C GLY A 470 32.30 20.56 -27.46
N GLU A 471 32.60 21.81 -27.83
CA GLU A 471 32.68 22.94 -26.89
C GLU A 471 31.34 23.27 -26.20
N LEU A 472 30.19 22.88 -26.79
CA LEU A 472 28.87 23.12 -26.19
C LEU A 472 28.66 22.30 -24.91
N ALA A 473 29.41 21.21 -24.71
CA ALA A 473 29.33 20.43 -23.48
C ALA A 473 29.65 21.27 -22.23
N GLU A 474 30.52 22.27 -22.39
CA GLU A 474 31.02 23.15 -21.33
C GLU A 474 30.14 24.40 -21.13
N LEU A 475 29.05 24.56 -21.90
CA LEU A 475 28.12 25.68 -21.80
C LEU A 475 27.50 25.74 -20.38
N PRO A 476 27.66 26.84 -19.63
CA PRO A 476 27.02 26.98 -18.33
C PRO A 476 25.52 27.22 -18.48
N ILE A 477 24.72 26.42 -17.78
CA ILE A 477 23.26 26.51 -17.72
C ILE A 477 22.79 26.40 -16.27
N ASP A 478 21.59 26.90 -15.94
CA ASP A 478 20.98 26.72 -14.62
C ASP A 478 19.92 25.60 -14.60
N GLY A 479 19.60 25.07 -15.78
CA GLY A 479 18.83 23.85 -15.93
C GLY A 479 18.64 23.41 -17.37
N VAL A 480 18.31 22.14 -17.53
CA VAL A 480 17.97 21.53 -18.82
C VAL A 480 16.87 20.50 -18.61
N PHE A 481 15.92 20.45 -19.55
CA PHE A 481 14.90 19.41 -19.64
C PHE A 481 14.97 18.77 -21.02
N VAL A 482 14.99 17.44 -21.05
CA VAL A 482 14.81 16.65 -22.27
C VAL A 482 13.38 16.13 -22.24
N THR A 483 12.66 16.31 -23.35
CA THR A 483 11.26 15.93 -23.46
C THR A 483 11.06 15.13 -24.73
N VAL A 484 10.37 14.00 -24.62
CA VAL A 484 9.97 13.17 -25.76
C VAL A 484 8.46 13.00 -25.78
N LYS A 485 7.88 13.13 -26.98
CA LYS A 485 6.44 12.93 -27.24
C LYS A 485 6.26 11.95 -28.40
N ARG A 486 5.13 11.26 -28.43
CA ARG A 486 4.67 10.44 -29.56
C ARG A 486 3.33 11.00 -30.02
N GLY A 487 3.33 11.77 -31.12
CA GLY A 487 2.21 12.66 -31.40
C GLY A 487 2.02 13.66 -30.25
N GLU A 488 0.79 13.78 -29.74
CA GLU A 488 0.48 14.63 -28.58
C GLU A 488 0.76 13.93 -27.22
N THR A 489 1.03 12.62 -27.24
CA THR A 489 1.24 11.83 -26.03
C THR A 489 2.65 12.06 -25.49
N LEU A 490 2.75 12.59 -24.27
CA LEU A 490 4.04 12.68 -23.57
C LEU A 490 4.58 11.27 -23.30
N ARG A 491 5.88 11.04 -23.54
CA ARG A 491 6.55 9.76 -23.26
C ARG A 491 7.70 9.85 -22.26
N GLY A 492 8.18 11.06 -21.99
CA GLY A 492 9.10 11.35 -20.91
C GLY A 492 9.42 12.84 -20.88
N CYS A 493 9.59 13.40 -19.68
CA CYS A 493 10.07 14.78 -19.52
C CYS A 493 10.82 14.92 -18.21
N CYS A 494 12.14 14.78 -18.29
CA CYS A 494 13.02 14.87 -17.13
C CYS A 494 14.05 15.97 -17.32
N GLY A 495 14.39 16.62 -16.21
CA GLY A 495 15.35 17.70 -16.20
C GLY A 495 15.92 17.97 -14.83
N ARG A 496 16.89 18.87 -14.77
CA ARG A 496 17.49 19.38 -13.54
C ARG A 496 17.42 20.90 -13.59
N GLN A 497 17.18 21.53 -12.44
CA GLN A 497 17.29 22.98 -12.28
C GLN A 497 17.82 23.31 -10.88
N GLY A 498 18.76 24.23 -10.79
CA GLY A 498 19.30 24.75 -9.53
C GLY A 498 20.82 24.73 -9.50
N GLY A 499 21.41 25.92 -9.61
CA GLY A 499 22.85 26.16 -9.63
C GLY A 499 23.46 25.97 -11.02
N ALA A 500 24.53 26.71 -11.29
CA ALA A 500 25.25 26.63 -12.57
C ALA A 500 25.83 25.21 -12.78
N MET A 501 25.53 24.61 -13.93
CA MET A 501 25.98 23.28 -14.35
C MET A 501 26.41 23.28 -15.82
N LYS A 502 27.20 22.29 -16.21
CA LYS A 502 27.63 22.09 -17.61
C LYS A 502 26.53 21.38 -18.40
N LEU A 503 26.24 21.86 -19.60
CA LEU A 503 25.20 21.30 -20.47
C LEU A 503 25.37 19.80 -20.72
N GLY A 504 26.59 19.34 -21.01
CA GLY A 504 26.84 17.93 -21.39
C GLY A 504 26.41 16.93 -20.31
N GLU A 505 26.90 17.12 -19.09
CA GLU A 505 26.57 16.25 -17.95
C GLU A 505 25.09 16.33 -17.57
N ALA A 506 24.55 17.55 -17.51
CA ALA A 506 23.16 17.76 -17.12
C ALA A 506 22.16 17.21 -18.16
N MET A 507 22.48 17.30 -19.45
CA MET A 507 21.66 16.77 -20.51
C MET A 507 21.73 15.25 -20.57
N ALA A 508 22.90 14.63 -20.37
CA ALA A 508 23.03 13.18 -20.31
C ALA A 508 22.21 12.57 -19.15
N ASP A 509 22.28 13.16 -17.95
CA ASP A 509 21.44 12.77 -16.82
C ASP A 509 19.95 12.93 -17.12
N SER A 510 19.57 14.06 -17.74
CA SER A 510 18.17 14.33 -18.10
C SER A 510 17.65 13.37 -19.19
N ALA A 511 18.47 13.02 -20.17
CA ALA A 511 18.15 12.05 -21.21
C ALA A 511 17.98 10.63 -20.64
N ALA A 512 18.89 10.20 -19.75
CA ALA A 512 18.79 8.90 -19.08
C ALA A 512 17.51 8.77 -18.25
N ARG A 513 17.16 9.82 -17.49
CA ARG A 513 15.91 9.88 -16.73
C ARG A 513 14.67 10.00 -17.63
N THR A 514 14.78 10.62 -18.79
CA THR A 514 13.68 10.72 -19.77
C THR A 514 13.38 9.36 -20.40
N ALA A 515 14.40 8.56 -20.70
CA ALA A 515 14.25 7.21 -21.23
C ALA A 515 13.50 6.26 -20.28
N ARG A 516 13.59 6.50 -18.97
CA ARG A 516 12.97 5.70 -17.91
C ARG A 516 12.20 6.59 -16.92
N ASP A 517 11.39 7.51 -17.44
CA ASP A 517 10.59 8.41 -16.60
C ASP A 517 9.63 7.58 -15.73
N PRO A 518 9.75 7.62 -14.38
CA PRO A 518 9.01 6.74 -13.49
C PRO A 518 7.50 6.95 -13.55
N ARG A 519 7.03 8.08 -14.10
CA ARG A 519 5.61 8.36 -14.30
C ARG A 519 5.02 7.55 -15.45
N MET A 520 5.83 7.11 -16.42
CA MET A 520 5.39 6.57 -17.71
C MET A 520 5.96 5.15 -17.96
N ALA A 521 5.49 4.48 -19.00
CA ALA A 521 6.12 3.26 -19.50
C ALA A 521 7.52 3.60 -20.04
N PRO A 522 8.57 2.81 -19.72
CA PRO A 522 9.90 3.03 -20.29
C PRO A 522 9.86 3.13 -21.82
N LEU A 523 10.71 3.97 -22.41
CA LEU A 523 10.78 4.06 -23.86
C LEU A 523 11.25 2.74 -24.46
N SER A 524 10.61 2.33 -25.55
CA SER A 524 11.06 1.21 -26.37
C SER A 524 12.01 1.65 -27.48
N MET A 525 12.90 0.77 -27.92
CA MET A 525 13.69 0.97 -29.13
C MET A 525 12.83 1.05 -30.39
N SER A 526 11.70 0.33 -30.44
CA SER A 526 10.82 0.25 -31.61
C SER A 526 10.05 1.55 -31.85
N GLU A 527 9.82 2.33 -30.80
CA GLU A 527 9.06 3.58 -30.92
C GLU A 527 9.92 4.81 -31.23
N LEU A 528 11.24 4.77 -31.00
CA LEU A 528 12.13 5.92 -31.17
C LEU A 528 11.99 6.63 -32.54
N PRO A 529 11.86 5.93 -33.70
CA PRO A 529 11.71 6.58 -35.00
C PRO A 529 10.43 7.42 -35.15
N TYR A 530 9.46 7.24 -34.26
CA TYR A 530 8.16 7.90 -34.31
C TYR A 530 8.00 9.00 -33.27
N LEU A 531 9.02 9.22 -32.44
CA LEU A 531 9.02 10.24 -31.40
C LEU A 531 9.40 11.62 -31.95
N ASP A 532 8.96 12.63 -31.21
CA ASP A 532 9.44 14.00 -31.27
C ASP A 532 10.29 14.27 -30.03
N LEU A 533 11.43 14.94 -30.20
CA LEU A 533 12.33 15.32 -29.12
C LEU A 533 12.43 16.84 -29.02
N SER A 534 12.43 17.35 -27.80
CA SER A 534 12.70 18.76 -27.53
C SER A 534 13.58 18.94 -26.31
N VAL A 535 14.34 20.03 -26.32
CA VAL A 535 15.23 20.43 -25.23
C VAL A 535 14.82 21.82 -24.77
N SER A 536 14.72 21.99 -23.46
CA SER A 536 14.50 23.31 -22.83
C SER A 536 15.71 23.67 -21.99
N LEU A 537 16.43 24.72 -22.37
CA LEU A 537 17.56 25.26 -21.61
C LEU A 537 17.07 26.42 -20.74
N LEU A 538 17.44 26.40 -19.46
CA LEU A 538 16.93 27.33 -18.46
C LEU A 538 18.02 28.29 -17.99
N GLY A 539 17.66 29.56 -17.95
CA GLY A 539 18.45 30.62 -17.31
C GLY A 539 18.26 30.64 -15.78
N PRO A 540 18.93 31.58 -15.10
CA PRO A 540 18.96 31.65 -13.64
C PRO A 540 17.58 31.96 -13.05
N LEU A 541 17.29 31.33 -11.90
CA LEU A 541 16.11 31.62 -11.09
C LEU A 541 16.24 32.99 -10.45
N ARG A 542 15.22 33.84 -10.64
CA ARG A 542 15.11 35.17 -10.03
C ARG A 542 13.80 35.30 -9.24
N PRO A 543 13.79 35.84 -8.02
CA PRO A 543 12.54 36.17 -7.32
C PRO A 543 11.65 37.10 -8.17
N ILE A 544 10.33 36.90 -8.13
CA ILE A 544 9.38 37.72 -8.91
C ILE A 544 9.35 39.20 -8.48
N GLY A 545 9.82 39.51 -7.27
CA GLY A 545 10.02 40.88 -6.79
C GLY A 545 8.75 41.65 -6.38
N VAL A 546 7.56 41.07 -6.58
CA VAL A 546 6.25 41.64 -6.20
C VAL A 546 5.45 40.68 -5.31
N GLN A 547 4.45 41.21 -4.61
CA GLN A 547 3.62 40.51 -3.62
C GLN A 547 2.14 40.46 -4.03
N GLY A 548 1.37 39.57 -3.41
CA GLY A 548 -0.08 39.48 -3.63
C GLY A 548 -0.48 39.27 -5.10
N ASP A 549 -1.56 39.94 -5.49
CA ASP A 549 -2.17 39.89 -6.82
C ASP A 549 -1.31 40.55 -7.92
N GLN A 550 -0.40 41.47 -7.56
CA GLN A 550 0.52 42.11 -8.49
C GLN A 550 1.45 41.11 -9.20
N ARG A 551 1.65 39.92 -8.61
CA ARG A 551 2.39 38.81 -9.24
C ARG A 551 1.80 38.39 -10.58
N GLU A 552 0.49 38.51 -10.78
CA GLU A 552 -0.19 38.17 -12.05
C GLU A 552 0.31 39.05 -13.21
N GLN A 553 0.53 40.35 -12.95
CA GLN A 553 0.98 41.32 -13.96
C GLN A 553 2.48 41.21 -14.28
N ALA A 554 3.27 40.59 -13.39
CA ALA A 554 4.70 40.40 -13.56
C ALA A 554 5.07 39.14 -14.38
N VAL A 555 4.10 38.28 -14.68
CA VAL A 555 4.30 37.05 -15.46
C VAL A 555 3.98 37.30 -16.94
N GLU A 556 5.01 37.23 -17.79
CA GLU A 556 4.87 37.22 -19.25
C GLU A 556 4.74 35.76 -19.74
N VAL A 557 3.52 35.36 -20.10
CA VAL A 557 3.22 34.02 -20.64
C VAL A 557 4.04 33.76 -21.92
N GLY A 558 4.61 32.56 -22.03
CA GLY A 558 5.45 32.14 -23.17
C GLY A 558 6.91 32.54 -23.08
N ARG A 559 7.25 33.52 -22.22
CA ARG A 559 8.64 33.91 -21.94
C ARG A 559 9.12 33.39 -20.59
N HIS A 560 8.33 33.61 -19.54
CA HIS A 560 8.71 33.26 -18.17
C HIS A 560 8.31 31.82 -17.83
N GLY A 561 9.24 31.06 -17.27
CA GLY A 561 8.96 29.86 -16.51
C GLY A 561 8.77 30.21 -15.03
N LEU A 562 8.02 29.39 -14.31
CA LEU A 562 7.63 29.66 -12.93
C LEU A 562 8.06 28.52 -12.01
N ARG A 563 8.58 28.88 -10.83
CA ARG A 563 8.78 27.98 -9.69
C ARG A 563 8.13 28.58 -8.46
N ILE A 564 7.27 27.82 -7.79
CA ILE A 564 6.59 28.22 -6.57
C ILE A 564 6.94 27.25 -5.46
N GLU A 565 7.33 27.80 -4.31
CA GLU A 565 7.65 27.04 -3.10
C GLU A 565 6.84 27.56 -1.91
N PHE A 566 6.26 26.64 -1.16
CA PHE A 566 5.52 26.93 0.07
C PHE A 566 5.62 25.74 1.04
N GLY A 567 6.19 25.97 2.22
CA GLY A 567 6.49 24.89 3.17
C GLY A 567 7.51 23.89 2.60
N HIS A 568 7.14 22.60 2.55
CA HIS A 568 7.97 21.54 1.95
C HIS A 568 7.61 21.24 0.48
N ASN A 569 6.62 21.93 -0.07
CA ASN A 569 6.09 21.69 -1.40
C ASN A 569 6.70 22.66 -2.41
N SER A 570 7.05 22.16 -3.60
CA SER A 570 7.54 22.97 -4.71
C SER A 570 7.01 22.48 -6.04
N GLY A 571 6.72 23.41 -6.95
CA GLY A 571 6.25 23.11 -8.29
C GLY A 571 6.97 24.00 -9.30
N LEU A 572 7.22 23.46 -10.49
CA LEU A 572 7.83 24.19 -11.60
C LEU A 572 7.12 23.88 -12.91
N LEU A 573 6.81 24.91 -13.70
CA LEU A 573 6.37 24.76 -15.08
C LEU A 573 7.22 25.59 -16.03
N LEU A 574 7.48 25.03 -17.21
CA LEU A 574 8.29 25.64 -18.27
C LEU A 574 7.48 26.72 -19.01
N PRO A 575 8.14 27.74 -19.62
CA PRO A 575 7.46 28.84 -20.30
C PRO A 575 6.41 28.42 -21.34
N GLN A 576 6.70 27.37 -22.11
CA GLN A 576 5.85 26.90 -23.21
C GLN A 576 4.56 26.22 -22.75
N VAL A 577 4.49 25.72 -21.50
CA VAL A 577 3.32 24.97 -21.03
C VAL A 577 2.07 25.86 -21.02
N ALA A 578 2.22 27.11 -20.58
CA ALA A 578 1.10 28.05 -20.57
C ALA A 578 0.61 28.38 -21.98
N THR A 579 1.52 28.49 -22.96
CA THR A 579 1.14 28.76 -24.35
C THR A 579 0.49 27.56 -25.02
N GLU A 580 0.97 26.33 -24.76
CA GLU A 580 0.36 25.10 -25.27
C GLU A 580 -1.08 24.91 -24.76
N GLN A 581 -1.33 25.31 -23.50
CA GLN A 581 -2.63 25.16 -22.86
C GLN A 581 -3.56 26.37 -23.04
N GLY A 582 -3.10 27.42 -23.71
CA GLY A 582 -3.86 28.67 -23.87
C GLY A 582 -4.15 29.38 -22.53
N TRP A 583 -3.30 29.19 -21.52
CA TRP A 583 -3.48 29.77 -20.19
C TRP A 583 -3.04 31.23 -20.12
N ASN A 584 -3.76 32.03 -19.34
CA ASN A 584 -3.31 33.34 -18.90
C ASN A 584 -2.36 33.24 -17.69
N ALA A 585 -1.76 34.36 -17.27
CA ALA A 585 -0.79 34.41 -16.17
C ALA A 585 -1.33 33.84 -14.85
N ARG A 586 -2.60 34.12 -14.53
CA ARG A 586 -3.26 33.63 -13.32
C ARG A 586 -3.42 32.11 -13.34
N GLN A 587 -3.98 31.60 -14.43
CA GLN A 587 -4.15 30.16 -14.64
C GLN A 587 -2.81 29.43 -14.60
N PHE A 588 -1.75 30.06 -15.11
CA PHE A 588 -0.40 29.52 -15.06
C PHE A 588 0.15 29.44 -13.63
N LEU A 589 0.02 30.51 -12.84
CA LEU A 589 0.40 30.52 -11.42
C LEU A 589 -0.36 29.45 -10.62
N ASP A 590 -1.67 29.35 -10.82
CA ASP A 590 -2.50 28.33 -10.16
C ASP A 590 -2.12 26.91 -10.59
N ALA A 591 -1.77 26.72 -11.87
CA ALA A 591 -1.30 25.43 -12.36
C ALA A 591 0.04 25.00 -11.72
N VAL A 592 0.95 25.94 -11.47
CA VAL A 592 2.20 25.64 -10.75
C VAL A 592 1.91 25.25 -9.30
N CYS A 593 0.98 25.93 -8.63
CA CYS A 593 0.53 25.53 -7.29
C CYS A 593 -0.04 24.10 -7.30
N ARG A 594 -0.95 23.79 -8.23
CA ARG A 594 -1.49 22.42 -8.36
C ARG A 594 -0.39 21.39 -8.59
N LYS A 595 0.59 21.70 -9.45
CA LYS A 595 1.75 20.83 -9.69
C LYS A 595 2.62 20.63 -8.44
N ALA A 596 2.69 21.63 -7.56
CA ALA A 596 3.37 21.55 -6.27
C ALA A 596 2.59 20.74 -5.21
N GLY A 597 1.36 20.28 -5.52
CA GLY A 597 0.44 19.73 -4.52
C GLY A 597 -0.12 20.80 -3.59
N LEU A 598 -0.13 22.06 -4.02
CA LEU A 598 -0.63 23.21 -3.28
C LEU A 598 -2.01 23.63 -3.82
N PRO A 599 -2.92 24.15 -2.96
CA PRO A 599 -4.16 24.79 -3.42
C PRO A 599 -3.89 25.94 -4.41
N ALA A 600 -4.84 26.18 -5.32
CA ALA A 600 -4.81 27.38 -6.17
C ALA A 600 -4.81 28.65 -5.31
N GLY A 601 -4.20 29.72 -5.79
CA GLY A 601 -4.09 30.98 -5.06
C GLY A 601 -3.04 31.03 -3.94
N VAL A 602 -2.30 29.95 -3.63
CA VAL A 602 -1.19 30.01 -2.65
C VAL A 602 -0.13 31.05 -3.03
N TRP A 603 0.05 31.29 -4.34
CA TRP A 603 0.92 32.34 -4.86
C TRP A 603 0.49 33.76 -4.50
N LEU A 604 -0.70 33.99 -3.94
CA LEU A 604 -1.11 35.29 -3.42
C LEU A 604 -0.53 35.56 -2.02
N ARG A 605 -0.04 34.54 -1.32
CA ARG A 605 0.49 34.70 0.03
C ARG A 605 1.89 35.31 0.02
N ASP A 606 2.17 36.20 0.96
CA ASP A 606 3.47 36.87 1.07
C ASP A 606 4.61 35.95 1.48
N ASP A 607 4.30 34.85 2.19
CA ASP A 607 5.24 33.81 2.61
C ASP A 607 5.49 32.72 1.55
N ALA A 608 4.75 32.74 0.44
CA ALA A 608 5.05 31.89 -0.72
C ALA A 608 6.18 32.49 -1.56
N GLN A 609 7.20 31.66 -1.85
CA GLN A 609 8.31 32.07 -2.73
C GLN A 609 7.92 31.80 -4.18
N VAL A 610 7.80 32.87 -4.97
CA VAL A 610 7.52 32.80 -6.41
C VAL A 610 8.74 33.30 -7.17
N MET A 611 9.31 32.42 -7.99
CA MET A 611 10.51 32.67 -8.78
C MET A 611 10.20 32.54 -10.28
N LEU A 612 10.84 33.40 -11.07
CA LEU A 612 10.83 33.40 -12.53
C LEU A 612 12.17 32.87 -13.06
N PHE A 613 12.14 32.31 -14.27
CA PHE A 613 13.35 32.08 -15.06
C PHE A 613 13.02 32.28 -16.54
N ASP A 614 13.99 32.75 -17.31
CA ASP A 614 13.89 32.72 -18.78
C ASP A 614 14.31 31.33 -19.27
N GLY A 615 13.78 30.88 -20.40
CA GLY A 615 14.18 29.61 -21.00
C GLY A 615 14.04 29.63 -22.52
N VAL A 616 14.87 28.84 -23.20
CA VAL A 616 14.79 28.64 -24.65
C VAL A 616 14.39 27.20 -24.92
N HIS A 617 13.31 27.03 -25.68
CA HIS A 617 12.75 25.74 -26.05
C HIS A 617 12.84 25.53 -27.56
N PHE A 618 13.33 24.36 -27.99
CA PHE A 618 13.43 23.97 -29.39
C PHE A 618 13.37 22.44 -29.51
N GLY A 619 12.93 21.94 -30.66
CA GLY A 619 12.72 20.51 -30.88
C GLY A 619 12.81 20.09 -32.34
N CYS A 620 12.87 18.77 -32.55
CA CYS A 620 12.92 18.12 -33.85
C CYS A 620 12.20 16.76 -33.81
N LYS A 621 12.03 16.15 -34.98
CA LYS A 621 11.77 14.71 -35.06
C LYS A 621 12.95 13.97 -34.44
N PHE A 622 12.68 12.91 -33.68
CA PHE A 622 13.73 12.14 -33.02
C PHE A 622 14.69 11.56 -34.06
N GLU A 623 15.98 11.89 -33.95
CA GLU A 623 17.01 11.36 -34.85
C GLU A 623 17.49 10.01 -34.33
N THR A 624 17.30 8.95 -35.11
CA THR A 624 17.74 7.58 -34.76
C THR A 624 18.93 7.15 -35.60
N ASP A 625 19.95 6.55 -34.98
CA ASP A 625 20.94 5.77 -35.72
C ASP A 625 20.34 4.41 -36.13
N PRO A 626 20.13 4.14 -37.43
CA PRO A 626 19.53 2.89 -37.89
C PRO A 626 20.38 1.65 -37.58
N SER A 627 21.69 1.81 -37.40
CA SER A 627 22.59 0.69 -37.06
C SER A 627 22.41 0.19 -35.63
N LEU A 628 21.87 1.04 -34.75
CA LEU A 628 21.58 0.72 -33.35
C LEU A 628 20.12 0.30 -33.12
N LEU A 629 19.23 0.55 -34.09
CA LEU A 629 17.86 0.05 -34.04
C LEU A 629 17.88 -1.47 -34.14
N ARG A 630 17.38 -2.14 -33.10
CA ARG A 630 17.12 -3.58 -33.16
C ARG A 630 15.77 -3.78 -33.81
N HIS A 631 15.71 -4.64 -34.83
CA HIS A 631 14.41 -5.18 -35.26
C HIS A 631 13.77 -5.91 -34.07
N GLU A 632 12.47 -5.71 -33.89
CA GLU A 632 11.68 -6.55 -32.98
C GLU A 632 11.94 -8.01 -33.33
N LYS A 633 12.39 -8.76 -32.34
CA LYS A 633 12.63 -10.20 -32.44
C LYS A 633 11.88 -10.86 -31.32
N ASP A 634 11.31 -12.01 -31.64
CA ASP A 634 10.69 -12.89 -30.65
C ASP A 634 11.68 -13.14 -29.49
N LEU A 635 11.21 -12.93 -28.25
CA LEU A 635 11.99 -13.28 -27.07
C LEU A 635 12.09 -14.81 -26.95
N LEU A 636 11.02 -15.50 -27.34
CA LEU A 636 10.94 -16.96 -27.37
C LEU A 636 10.72 -17.46 -28.79
N SER A 637 11.53 -18.44 -29.19
CA SER A 637 11.24 -19.19 -30.42
C SER A 637 9.92 -19.98 -30.29
N LYS A 638 9.31 -20.32 -31.42
CA LYS A 638 8.14 -21.22 -31.47
C LYS A 638 8.38 -22.54 -30.74
N HIS A 639 9.62 -23.03 -30.72
CA HIS A 639 9.99 -24.24 -29.99
C HIS A 639 9.96 -24.02 -28.48
N GLU A 640 10.56 -22.94 -27.99
CA GLU A 640 10.56 -22.59 -26.55
C GLU A 640 9.14 -22.33 -26.02
N LEU A 641 8.29 -21.63 -26.79
CA LEU A 641 6.87 -21.47 -26.45
C LEU A 641 6.14 -22.82 -26.31
N SER A 642 6.44 -23.78 -27.19
CA SER A 642 5.87 -25.13 -27.10
C SER A 642 6.35 -25.85 -25.84
N LEU A 643 7.64 -25.73 -25.49
CA LEU A 643 8.19 -26.32 -24.26
C LEU A 643 7.52 -25.73 -23.01
N CYS A 644 7.32 -24.41 -22.95
CA CYS A 644 6.59 -23.78 -21.85
C CYS A 644 5.15 -24.27 -21.75
N ARG A 645 4.43 -24.38 -22.88
CA ARG A 645 3.05 -24.88 -22.91
C ARG A 645 2.97 -26.33 -22.40
N ASP A 646 3.84 -27.20 -22.88
CA ASP A 646 3.85 -28.61 -22.54
C ASP A 646 4.25 -28.81 -21.06
N TRP A 647 5.14 -27.95 -20.56
CA TRP A 647 5.52 -27.87 -19.15
C TRP A 647 4.34 -27.44 -18.26
N VAL A 648 3.61 -26.39 -18.62
CA VAL A 648 2.40 -25.96 -17.90
C VAL A 648 1.37 -27.08 -17.85
N ARG A 649 1.08 -27.72 -18.99
CA ARG A 649 0.14 -28.85 -19.05
C ARG A 649 0.55 -29.99 -18.12
N SER A 650 1.83 -30.35 -18.13
CA SER A 650 2.37 -31.42 -17.27
C SER A 650 2.23 -31.07 -15.79
N ASN A 651 2.46 -29.81 -15.42
CA ASN A 651 2.30 -29.33 -14.05
C ASN A 651 0.84 -29.28 -13.60
N LEU A 652 -0.10 -28.87 -14.46
CA LEU A 652 -1.53 -28.92 -14.16
C LEU A 652 -1.97 -30.35 -13.82
N ILE A 653 -1.53 -31.33 -14.62
CA ILE A 653 -1.81 -32.75 -14.37
C ILE A 653 -1.18 -33.20 -13.05
N ALA A 654 0.10 -32.86 -12.81
CA ALA A 654 0.80 -33.25 -11.60
C ALA A 654 0.12 -32.69 -10.34
N LEU A 655 -0.21 -31.40 -10.33
CA LEU A 655 -0.90 -30.73 -9.24
C LEU A 655 -2.27 -31.35 -8.96
N GLN A 656 -3.05 -31.64 -10.01
CA GLN A 656 -4.36 -32.25 -9.89
C GLN A 656 -4.32 -33.65 -9.22
N ILE A 657 -3.31 -34.45 -9.51
CA ILE A 657 -3.17 -35.80 -8.92
C ILE A 657 -2.34 -35.82 -7.63
N GLY A 658 -1.93 -34.65 -7.11
CA GLY A 658 -1.08 -34.52 -5.93
C GLY A 658 0.36 -35.00 -6.13
N ALA A 659 0.84 -35.07 -7.38
CA ALA A 659 2.23 -35.36 -7.72
C ALA A 659 3.12 -34.10 -7.66
N THR A 660 4.43 -34.28 -7.52
CA THR A 660 5.40 -33.19 -7.47
C THR A 660 5.49 -32.49 -8.84
N PRO A 661 5.18 -31.18 -8.93
CA PRO A 661 5.33 -30.44 -10.18
C PRO A 661 6.81 -30.09 -10.46
N MET A 662 7.11 -29.74 -11.70
CA MET A 662 8.42 -29.24 -12.10
C MET A 662 8.46 -27.71 -12.02
N TYR A 663 9.41 -27.14 -11.29
CA TYR A 663 9.49 -25.69 -11.09
C TYR A 663 10.00 -24.89 -12.31
N TYR A 664 10.66 -25.55 -13.28
CA TYR A 664 11.23 -24.90 -14.46
C TYR A 664 10.97 -25.69 -15.75
N ALA A 665 10.77 -24.97 -16.85
CA ALA A 665 10.70 -25.54 -18.19
C ALA A 665 12.12 -25.78 -18.72
N MET A 666 12.54 -27.04 -18.76
CA MET A 666 13.88 -27.41 -19.24
C MET A 666 14.09 -26.97 -20.69
N GLY A 667 15.23 -26.31 -20.96
CA GLY A 667 15.58 -25.84 -22.30
C GLY A 667 15.01 -24.47 -22.66
N VAL A 668 14.33 -23.80 -21.73
CA VAL A 668 13.90 -22.40 -21.86
C VAL A 668 14.65 -21.56 -20.82
N SER A 669 15.10 -20.37 -21.20
CA SER A 669 15.72 -19.43 -20.24
C SER A 669 14.65 -18.71 -19.43
N ASP A 670 14.95 -18.33 -18.18
CA ASP A 670 14.04 -17.48 -17.40
C ASP A 670 14.28 -16.01 -17.76
N LEU A 671 13.39 -15.46 -18.60
CA LEU A 671 13.50 -14.11 -19.15
C LEU A 671 12.71 -13.11 -18.29
N GLU A 672 13.11 -11.85 -18.33
CA GLU A 672 12.34 -10.74 -17.78
C GLU A 672 11.25 -10.31 -18.76
N VAL A 673 9.98 -10.42 -18.35
CA VAL A 673 8.81 -10.14 -19.19
C VAL A 673 7.85 -9.16 -18.52
N LEU A 674 7.06 -8.44 -19.31
CA LEU A 674 6.07 -7.48 -18.81
C LEU A 674 4.73 -8.14 -18.50
N GLY A 675 4.39 -9.22 -19.21
CA GLY A 675 3.16 -9.93 -18.94
C GLY A 675 3.13 -11.36 -19.46
N LEU A 676 2.19 -12.11 -18.91
CA LEU A 676 1.88 -13.48 -19.24
C LEU A 676 0.37 -13.64 -19.32
N ILE A 677 -0.08 -14.28 -20.38
CA ILE A 677 -1.46 -14.74 -20.52
C ILE A 677 -1.43 -16.26 -20.61
N LEU A 678 -2.03 -16.91 -19.62
CA LEU A 678 -2.27 -18.36 -19.64
C LEU A 678 -3.75 -18.58 -19.93
N SER A 679 -4.05 -19.32 -21.00
CA SER A 679 -5.41 -19.72 -21.35
C SER A 679 -5.49 -21.25 -21.28
N VAL A 680 -6.46 -21.75 -20.54
CA VAL A 680 -6.73 -23.19 -20.44
C VAL A 680 -8.15 -23.43 -20.92
N ARG A 681 -8.30 -24.26 -21.95
CA ARG A 681 -9.56 -24.54 -22.62
C ARG A 681 -9.96 -25.99 -22.45
N HIS A 682 -11.18 -26.21 -21.96
CA HIS A 682 -11.81 -27.52 -21.92
C HIS A 682 -12.93 -27.60 -22.98
N PRO A 683 -13.05 -28.71 -23.74
CA PRO A 683 -14.06 -28.84 -24.80
C PRO A 683 -15.52 -28.61 -24.34
N THR A 684 -15.85 -28.99 -23.10
CA THR A 684 -17.22 -28.88 -22.54
C THR A 684 -17.40 -27.77 -21.51
N HIS A 685 -16.31 -27.28 -20.88
CA HIS A 685 -16.38 -26.34 -19.76
C HIS A 685 -15.88 -24.93 -20.12
N GLY A 686 -15.59 -24.70 -21.40
CA GLY A 686 -15.14 -23.41 -21.92
C GLY A 686 -13.66 -23.15 -21.65
N SER A 687 -13.24 -21.90 -21.84
CA SER A 687 -11.89 -21.43 -21.51
C SER A 687 -11.89 -20.60 -20.24
N HIS A 688 -10.81 -20.73 -19.48
CA HIS A 688 -10.47 -19.82 -18.40
C HIS A 688 -9.09 -19.23 -18.67
N GLN A 689 -8.90 -17.98 -18.28
CA GLN A 689 -7.70 -17.23 -18.57
C GLN A 689 -7.17 -16.58 -17.30
N TRP A 690 -5.85 -16.64 -17.14
CA TRP A 690 -5.11 -15.96 -16.10
C TRP A 690 -4.20 -14.94 -16.76
N LEU A 691 -4.17 -13.75 -16.19
CA LEU A 691 -3.38 -12.63 -16.64
C LEU A 691 -2.48 -12.15 -15.51
N GLN A 692 -1.20 -12.02 -15.81
CA GLN A 692 -0.26 -11.27 -15.00
C GLN A 692 0.38 -10.23 -15.90
N LEU A 693 0.20 -8.94 -15.60
CA LEU A 693 0.63 -7.87 -16.48
C LEU A 693 1.17 -6.67 -15.69
N SER A 694 2.17 -6.02 -16.27
CA SER A 694 2.73 -4.76 -15.86
C SER A 694 3.08 -3.94 -17.11
N ILE A 695 2.91 -2.62 -17.05
CA ILE A 695 3.33 -1.71 -18.13
C ILE A 695 4.78 -1.22 -17.90
N LYS A 696 5.30 -1.36 -16.67
CA LYS A 696 6.60 -0.77 -16.26
C LYS A 696 7.60 -1.81 -15.77
N ASP A 697 7.19 -2.57 -14.75
CA ASP A 697 8.06 -3.50 -14.03
C ASP A 697 8.05 -4.87 -14.71
N THR A 698 9.24 -5.39 -15.02
CA THR A 698 9.40 -6.74 -15.53
C THR A 698 9.38 -7.77 -14.40
N ARG A 699 9.15 -9.04 -14.76
CA ARG A 699 9.16 -10.17 -13.84
C ARG A 699 9.82 -11.40 -14.47
N PRO A 700 10.39 -12.32 -13.66
CA PRO A 700 10.86 -13.61 -14.16
C PRO A 700 9.70 -14.43 -14.73
N MET A 701 9.83 -14.82 -15.99
CA MET A 701 8.82 -15.48 -16.79
C MET A 701 8.40 -16.85 -16.24
N GLN A 702 9.36 -17.76 -16.02
CA GLN A 702 9.08 -19.14 -15.60
C GLN A 702 8.53 -19.18 -14.18
N THR A 703 9.10 -18.39 -13.27
CA THR A 703 8.58 -18.28 -11.89
C THR A 703 7.13 -17.78 -11.89
N SER A 704 6.84 -16.74 -12.67
CA SER A 704 5.47 -16.21 -12.81
C SER A 704 4.53 -17.23 -13.45
N LEU A 705 4.97 -17.92 -14.51
CA LEU A 705 4.18 -18.92 -15.19
C LEU A 705 3.88 -20.14 -14.30
N TYR A 706 4.82 -20.55 -13.44
CA TYR A 706 4.60 -21.59 -12.44
C TYR A 706 3.50 -21.19 -11.45
N GLN A 707 3.58 -19.98 -10.88
CA GLN A 707 2.55 -19.46 -9.97
C GLN A 707 1.17 -19.38 -10.64
N MET A 708 1.11 -18.93 -11.89
CA MET A 708 -0.13 -18.94 -12.67
C MET A 708 -0.65 -20.36 -12.89
N THR A 709 0.23 -21.34 -13.05
CA THR A 709 -0.13 -22.75 -13.18
C THR A 709 -0.72 -23.31 -11.88
N GLU A 710 -0.15 -22.96 -10.72
CA GLU A 710 -0.71 -23.31 -9.41
C GLU A 710 -2.09 -22.69 -9.19
N HIS A 711 -2.28 -21.43 -9.61
CA HIS A 711 -3.59 -20.79 -9.52
C HIS A 711 -4.60 -21.43 -10.50
N ALA A 712 -4.11 -21.85 -11.67
CA ALA A 712 -4.94 -22.51 -12.66
C ALA A 712 -5.37 -23.92 -12.22
N SER A 713 -4.56 -24.65 -11.44
CA SER A 713 -4.95 -25.97 -10.93
C SER A 713 -6.18 -25.93 -10.02
N LEU A 714 -6.40 -24.83 -9.28
CA LEU A 714 -7.57 -24.64 -8.43
C LEU A 714 -8.90 -24.63 -9.22
N TRP A 715 -8.88 -24.19 -10.48
CA TRP A 715 -10.08 -24.18 -11.34
C TRP A 715 -10.59 -25.59 -11.67
N PHE A 716 -9.73 -26.60 -11.61
CA PHE A 716 -10.08 -28.00 -11.88
C PHE A 716 -10.76 -28.67 -10.68
N ASP A 717 -10.34 -28.34 -9.47
CA ASP A 717 -10.88 -28.93 -8.23
C ASP A 717 -12.35 -28.55 -8.01
N GLU A 718 -12.77 -27.38 -8.48
CA GLU A 718 -14.16 -26.91 -8.35
C GLU A 718 -15.16 -27.61 -9.31
N ARG A 719 -14.68 -28.29 -10.37
CA ARG A 719 -15.55 -28.70 -11.51
C ARG A 719 -15.43 -30.15 -11.98
N VAL A 720 -14.54 -30.95 -11.38
CA VAL A 720 -14.44 -32.42 -11.56
C VAL A 720 -14.23 -32.86 -13.03
N PHE A 721 -13.18 -32.34 -13.69
CA PHE A 721 -12.72 -32.83 -15.01
C PHE A 721 -11.18 -32.86 -15.11
N SER A 722 -10.61 -33.64 -16.05
CA SER A 722 -9.16 -33.91 -16.11
C SER A 722 -8.37 -32.84 -16.87
N ALA A 723 -7.23 -32.42 -16.31
CA ALA A 723 -6.26 -31.56 -17.00
C ALA A 723 -5.69 -32.18 -18.29
N ASN A 724 -5.77 -33.51 -18.47
CA ASN A 724 -5.39 -34.18 -19.70
C ASN A 724 -6.25 -33.78 -20.90
N GLU A 725 -7.50 -33.39 -20.66
CA GLU A 725 -8.50 -33.05 -21.69
C GLU A 725 -8.45 -31.57 -22.09
N CYS A 726 -7.59 -30.78 -21.43
CA CYS A 726 -7.46 -29.36 -21.68
C CYS A 726 -6.38 -29.02 -22.72
N GLU A 727 -6.67 -27.98 -23.50
CA GLU A 727 -5.70 -27.28 -24.32
C GLU A 727 -5.12 -26.10 -23.54
N VAL A 728 -3.81 -25.90 -23.65
CA VAL A 728 -3.10 -24.79 -23.01
C VAL A 728 -2.61 -23.84 -24.10
N GLU A 729 -2.91 -22.56 -23.96
CA GLU A 729 -2.42 -21.49 -24.81
C GLU A 729 -1.65 -20.48 -23.93
N LEU A 730 -0.60 -19.89 -24.48
CA LEU A 730 0.32 -19.03 -23.75
C LEU A 730 0.69 -17.83 -24.62
N ALA A 731 0.61 -16.63 -24.06
CA ALA A 731 1.20 -15.44 -24.64
C ALA A 731 2.17 -14.80 -23.65
N VAL A 732 3.35 -14.42 -24.15
CA VAL A 732 4.38 -13.69 -23.40
C VAL A 732 4.46 -12.28 -23.96
N LEU A 733 4.31 -11.29 -23.09
CA LEU A 733 4.23 -9.88 -23.44
C LEU A 733 5.52 -9.15 -23.02
N SER A 734 6.06 -8.36 -23.93
CA SER A 734 7.28 -7.58 -23.72
C SER A 734 7.25 -6.26 -24.49
N ASP A 735 8.29 -5.44 -24.32
CA ASP A 735 8.51 -4.22 -25.10
C ASP A 735 7.28 -3.30 -25.20
N CYS A 736 6.89 -2.63 -24.12
CA CYS A 736 5.68 -1.81 -24.10
C CYS A 736 5.86 -0.45 -24.80
N VAL A 737 4.86 -0.06 -25.61
CA VAL A 737 4.73 1.28 -26.20
C VAL A 737 3.38 1.87 -25.80
N HIS A 738 3.39 3.07 -25.23
CA HIS A 738 2.22 3.89 -24.93
C HIS A 738 1.90 4.81 -26.11
N HIS A 739 0.68 4.69 -26.63
CA HIS A 739 0.18 5.46 -27.77
C HIS A 739 -0.64 6.69 -27.37
N GLY A 740 -1.14 6.73 -26.13
CA GLY A 740 -1.98 7.81 -25.60
C GLY A 740 -3.44 7.40 -25.43
N PRO A 741 -4.35 8.37 -25.25
CA PRO A 741 -5.79 8.13 -25.31
C PRO A 741 -6.17 7.49 -26.64
N VAL A 742 -7.05 6.49 -26.64
CA VAL A 742 -7.39 5.76 -27.88
C VAL A 742 -7.90 6.67 -29.00
N GLY A 743 -8.61 7.77 -28.68
CA GLY A 743 -9.12 8.74 -29.66
C GLY A 743 -8.02 9.50 -30.43
N ASP A 744 -6.85 9.70 -29.81
CA ASP A 744 -5.74 10.51 -30.34
C ASP A 744 -4.46 9.67 -30.53
N ALA A 745 -4.59 8.35 -30.51
CA ALA A 745 -3.45 7.43 -30.49
C ALA A 745 -2.62 7.47 -31.78
N ASP A 746 -1.30 7.65 -31.63
CA ASP A 746 -0.37 7.58 -32.76
C ASP A 746 0.11 6.14 -33.00
N MET A 747 -0.41 5.50 -34.05
CA MET A 747 -0.18 4.10 -34.39
C MET A 747 0.94 3.86 -35.42
N ARG A 748 1.73 4.88 -35.77
CA ARG A 748 2.80 4.72 -36.78
C ARG A 748 3.82 3.66 -36.36
N GLY A 749 4.08 2.69 -37.24
CA GLY A 749 5.06 1.62 -36.97
C GLY A 749 4.57 0.49 -36.06
N THR A 750 3.28 0.46 -35.72
CA THR A 750 2.70 -0.64 -34.93
C THR A 750 2.15 -1.71 -35.86
N ASP A 751 2.59 -2.96 -35.67
CA ASP A 751 2.12 -4.13 -36.40
C ASP A 751 1.22 -5.00 -35.50
N GLY A 752 -0.04 -5.20 -35.91
CA GLY A 752 -0.99 -6.05 -35.19
C GLY A 752 -0.63 -7.54 -35.24
N GLY A 753 0.21 -7.94 -36.20
CA GLY A 753 0.70 -9.31 -36.34
C GLY A 753 1.72 -9.72 -35.27
N THR A 754 2.49 -8.76 -34.74
CA THR A 754 3.54 -9.01 -33.74
C THR A 754 3.20 -8.43 -32.37
N ARG A 755 2.32 -7.42 -32.29
CA ARG A 755 2.02 -6.71 -31.04
C ARG A 755 0.56 -6.88 -30.61
N ALA A 756 0.38 -7.19 -29.32
CA ALA A 756 -0.93 -7.16 -28.67
C ALA A 756 -1.33 -5.72 -28.35
N MET A 757 -2.58 -5.36 -28.62
CA MET A 757 -3.19 -4.09 -28.21
C MET A 757 -3.71 -4.24 -26.78
N VAL A 758 -3.34 -3.29 -25.91
CA VAL A 758 -3.67 -3.29 -24.48
C VAL A 758 -4.37 -1.97 -24.17
N LEU A 759 -5.66 -2.04 -23.85
CA LEU A 759 -6.46 -0.88 -23.45
C LEU A 759 -6.66 -0.90 -21.94
N THR A 760 -6.56 0.26 -21.30
CA THR A 760 -6.84 0.38 -19.87
C THR A 760 -7.49 1.71 -19.49
N ASP A 761 -8.46 1.62 -18.59
CA ASP A 761 -9.07 2.75 -17.88
C ASP A 761 -9.05 2.41 -16.38
N GLY A 762 -7.88 2.64 -15.78
CA GLY A 762 -7.58 2.29 -14.40
C GLY A 762 -7.65 0.79 -14.11
N ARG A 763 -8.82 0.33 -13.66
CA ARG A 763 -9.05 -1.07 -13.26
C ARG A 763 -9.61 -1.96 -14.36
N ARG A 764 -10.05 -1.38 -15.47
CA ARG A 764 -10.52 -2.14 -16.63
C ARG A 764 -9.37 -2.31 -17.60
N TRP A 765 -9.18 -3.53 -18.07
CA TRP A 765 -8.15 -3.89 -19.02
C TRP A 765 -8.75 -4.78 -20.08
N ALA A 766 -8.41 -4.53 -21.34
CA ALA A 766 -8.71 -5.43 -22.44
C ALA A 766 -7.46 -5.60 -23.30
N ILE A 767 -7.15 -6.84 -23.64
CA ILE A 767 -5.97 -7.21 -24.41
C ILE A 767 -6.43 -8.00 -25.62
N GLN A 768 -5.98 -7.60 -26.80
CA GLN A 768 -6.26 -8.26 -28.06
C GLN A 768 -5.00 -8.48 -28.86
N TYR A 769 -4.82 -9.71 -29.31
CA TYR A 769 -3.78 -10.10 -30.25
C TYR A 769 -4.39 -11.05 -31.28
N ASP A 770 -4.15 -10.78 -32.57
CA ASP A 770 -4.52 -11.66 -33.66
C ASP A 770 -3.55 -11.42 -34.81
N ARG A 771 -2.79 -12.46 -35.19
CA ARG A 771 -1.74 -12.38 -36.22
C ARG A 771 -2.22 -11.87 -37.57
N GLY A 772 -3.50 -12.04 -37.88
CA GLY A 772 -4.09 -11.69 -39.16
C GLY A 772 -4.85 -10.36 -39.16
N ARG A 773 -4.88 -9.63 -38.04
CA ARG A 773 -5.68 -8.39 -37.93
C ARG A 773 -4.81 -7.14 -37.83
N GLU A 774 -5.31 -6.10 -38.49
CA GLU A 774 -4.76 -4.75 -38.38
C GLU A 774 -4.99 -4.17 -36.98
N PRO A 775 -4.10 -3.30 -36.46
CA PRO A 775 -4.19 -2.73 -35.11
C PRO A 775 -5.54 -2.11 -34.77
N GLN A 776 -6.16 -1.38 -35.71
CA GLN A 776 -7.46 -0.73 -35.45
C GLN A 776 -8.56 -1.75 -35.15
N ALA A 777 -8.58 -2.87 -35.87
CA ALA A 777 -9.56 -3.93 -35.63
C ALA A 777 -9.36 -4.62 -34.27
N LEU A 778 -8.11 -4.70 -33.79
CA LEU A 778 -7.78 -5.21 -32.45
C LEU A 778 -8.25 -4.24 -31.35
N ILE A 779 -8.06 -2.93 -31.56
CA ILE A 779 -8.52 -1.89 -30.63
C ILE A 779 -10.05 -1.92 -30.50
N ASP A 780 -10.76 -1.97 -31.63
CA ASP A 780 -12.22 -2.02 -31.65
C ASP A 780 -12.74 -3.30 -30.96
N ALA A 781 -12.07 -4.43 -31.20
CA ALA A 781 -12.38 -5.69 -30.52
C ALA A 781 -12.11 -5.61 -29.01
N ALA A 782 -11.03 -4.95 -28.58
CA ALA A 782 -10.69 -4.80 -27.16
C ALA A 782 -11.72 -3.90 -26.45
N ARG A 783 -12.12 -2.79 -27.07
CA ARG A 783 -13.17 -1.89 -26.57
C ARG A 783 -14.51 -2.62 -26.40
N ALA A 784 -14.82 -3.58 -27.26
CA ALA A 784 -16.06 -4.34 -27.16
C ALA A 784 -16.08 -5.36 -26.00
N MET A 785 -14.93 -5.71 -25.41
CA MET A 785 -14.85 -6.68 -24.32
C MET A 785 -15.15 -6.10 -22.94
N GLU A 786 -14.97 -4.79 -22.77
CA GLU A 786 -15.11 -4.11 -21.47
C GLU A 786 -15.84 -2.78 -21.64
N ALA A 787 -16.66 -2.42 -20.66
CA ALA A 787 -17.33 -1.13 -20.62
C ALA A 787 -16.35 -0.04 -20.14
N PHE A 788 -15.46 0.42 -21.04
CA PHE A 788 -14.57 1.56 -20.79
C PHE A 788 -15.36 2.87 -20.65
N ARG A 789 -14.82 3.85 -19.92
CA ARG A 789 -15.50 5.14 -19.65
C ARG A 789 -15.17 6.25 -20.67
N GLY A 790 -14.47 5.94 -21.77
CA GLY A 790 -14.10 6.92 -22.80
C GLY A 790 -12.78 7.65 -22.55
N GLU A 791 -12.08 7.37 -21.45
CA GLU A 791 -10.75 7.91 -21.13
C GLU A 791 -9.63 6.87 -21.32
N GLU A 792 -9.92 5.75 -21.97
CA GLU A 792 -8.99 4.62 -22.07
C GLU A 792 -7.66 5.00 -22.74
N GLN A 793 -6.58 4.54 -22.10
CA GLN A 793 -5.22 4.64 -22.61
C GLN A 793 -4.88 3.40 -23.43
N LEU A 794 -4.22 3.63 -24.57
CA LEU A 794 -3.76 2.60 -25.48
C LEU A 794 -2.28 2.32 -25.32
N TYR A 795 -1.95 1.06 -25.11
CA TYR A 795 -0.61 0.51 -25.18
C TYR A 795 -0.54 -0.59 -26.23
N SER A 796 0.65 -0.86 -26.74
CA SER A 796 0.95 -2.09 -27.48
C SER A 796 2.17 -2.78 -26.88
N MET A 797 2.19 -4.10 -26.90
CA MET A 797 3.29 -4.92 -26.39
C MET A 797 3.64 -6.00 -27.41
N HIS A 798 4.92 -6.26 -27.65
CA HIS A 798 5.36 -7.41 -28.44
C HIS A 798 4.81 -8.70 -27.82
N CYS A 799 4.29 -9.61 -28.65
CA CYS A 799 3.54 -10.77 -28.20
C CYS A 799 4.10 -12.07 -28.81
N ASP A 800 4.83 -12.82 -28.00
CA ASP A 800 5.24 -14.19 -28.33
C ASP A 800 4.11 -15.14 -27.91
N CYS A 801 3.30 -15.57 -28.89
CA CYS A 801 2.09 -16.34 -28.64
C CYS A 801 2.14 -17.76 -29.25
N SER A 802 1.67 -18.74 -28.49
CA SER A 802 1.57 -20.14 -28.94
C SER A 802 0.34 -20.42 -29.82
N CYS A 803 -0.58 -19.45 -29.95
CA CYS A 803 -1.73 -19.48 -30.86
C CYS A 803 -1.74 -18.25 -31.80
N ASP A 804 -2.68 -18.24 -32.76
CA ASP A 804 -2.79 -17.14 -33.73
C ASP A 804 -3.58 -15.95 -33.20
N SER A 805 -4.39 -16.14 -32.15
CA SER A 805 -5.11 -15.06 -31.49
C SER A 805 -5.32 -15.34 -30.01
N ILE A 806 -5.28 -14.28 -29.19
CA ILE A 806 -5.64 -14.32 -27.78
C ILE A 806 -6.38 -13.04 -27.40
N SER A 807 -7.45 -13.19 -26.62
CA SER A 807 -8.27 -12.08 -26.15
C SER A 807 -8.48 -12.25 -24.66
N VAL A 808 -8.21 -11.22 -23.86
CA VAL A 808 -8.37 -11.25 -22.41
C VAL A 808 -9.01 -9.94 -21.96
N SER A 809 -9.90 -10.02 -20.97
CA SER A 809 -10.34 -8.84 -20.26
C SER A 809 -10.32 -9.02 -18.75
N LEU A 810 -9.97 -7.94 -18.06
CA LEU A 810 -9.89 -7.85 -16.61
C LEU A 810 -10.56 -6.56 -16.19
N GLY A 811 -11.83 -6.67 -15.83
CA GLY A 811 -12.61 -5.62 -15.20
C GLY A 811 -13.22 -6.10 -13.89
N PRO A 812 -13.74 -5.17 -13.05
CA PRO A 812 -14.63 -5.55 -11.97
C PRO A 812 -15.84 -6.32 -12.54
N ARG A 813 -16.19 -7.45 -11.93
CA ARG A 813 -17.34 -8.28 -12.34
C ARG A 813 -18.39 -8.27 -11.25
N ALA A 814 -19.65 -8.13 -11.67
CA ALA A 814 -20.80 -8.20 -10.78
C ALA A 814 -21.01 -9.63 -10.27
N ASP A 815 -21.42 -9.73 -9.01
CA ASP A 815 -21.95 -10.96 -8.42
C ASP A 815 -23.43 -10.78 -8.06
N ALA A 816 -24.30 -11.18 -8.98
CA ALA A 816 -25.74 -10.98 -8.87
C ALA A 816 -26.44 -11.93 -7.88
N GLU A 817 -25.69 -12.79 -7.16
CA GLU A 817 -26.29 -13.72 -6.20
C GLU A 817 -26.89 -12.98 -4.99
N PHE A 818 -28.15 -13.31 -4.67
CA PHE A 818 -28.82 -12.80 -3.48
C PHE A 818 -28.28 -13.47 -2.22
N THR A 819 -27.80 -12.67 -1.28
CA THR A 819 -27.04 -13.15 -0.09
C THR A 819 -27.44 -12.43 1.20
N VAL A 820 -26.91 -12.85 2.35
CA VAL A 820 -27.01 -12.07 3.61
C VAL A 820 -25.78 -11.18 3.74
N ARG A 821 -25.98 -9.88 3.96
CA ARG A 821 -24.88 -8.92 4.14
C ARG A 821 -24.43 -8.87 5.59
N LYS A 822 -23.34 -9.59 5.90
CA LYS A 822 -22.66 -9.57 7.22
C LYS A 822 -22.05 -8.20 7.51
N PRO A 823 -22.01 -7.70 8.75
CA PRO A 823 -21.44 -6.38 9.06
C PRO A 823 -19.93 -6.32 8.74
N ALA A 824 -19.49 -5.23 8.13
CA ALA A 824 -18.10 -4.99 7.72
C ALA A 824 -17.36 -4.04 8.68
N VAL A 825 -18.06 -3.12 9.35
CA VAL A 825 -17.46 -2.06 10.18
C VAL A 825 -17.95 -2.03 11.63
N ALA A 826 -18.78 -2.99 12.03
CA ALA A 826 -19.11 -3.23 13.43
C ALA A 826 -17.84 -3.40 14.30
N GLY A 827 -17.78 -2.66 15.42
CA GLY A 827 -16.63 -2.58 16.31
C GLY A 827 -15.56 -1.56 15.90
N ALA A 828 -15.70 -0.93 14.72
CA ALA A 828 -14.82 0.14 14.26
C ALA A 828 -15.57 1.48 14.10
N PHE A 829 -16.75 1.47 13.48
CA PHE A 829 -17.56 2.67 13.22
C PHE A 829 -18.73 2.84 14.20
N TYR A 830 -19.18 1.75 14.80
CA TYR A 830 -20.19 1.68 15.85
C TYR A 830 -19.94 0.41 16.69
N ALA A 831 -20.51 0.30 17.89
CA ALA A 831 -20.31 -0.87 18.74
C ALA A 831 -20.80 -2.19 18.10
N ALA A 832 -20.02 -3.27 18.22
CA ALA A 832 -20.36 -4.57 17.63
C ALA A 832 -21.43 -5.33 18.44
N GLU A 833 -21.38 -5.23 19.76
CA GLU A 833 -22.32 -5.87 20.68
C GLU A 833 -23.66 -5.12 20.69
N ASP A 834 -24.77 -5.85 20.73
CA ASP A 834 -26.12 -5.27 20.64
C ASP A 834 -26.38 -4.23 21.74
N ALA A 835 -26.11 -4.57 23.01
CA ALA A 835 -26.30 -3.66 24.13
C ALA A 835 -25.43 -2.39 24.03
N GLY A 836 -24.18 -2.54 23.58
CA GLY A 836 -23.29 -1.39 23.37
C GLY A 836 -23.75 -0.49 22.22
N ARG A 837 -24.27 -1.09 21.14
CA ARG A 837 -24.80 -0.36 19.98
C ARG A 837 -26.09 0.37 20.32
N GLU A 838 -26.98 -0.28 21.06
CA GLU A 838 -28.22 0.33 21.55
C GLU A 838 -27.92 1.49 22.48
N ALA A 839 -26.99 1.33 23.43
CA ALA A 839 -26.58 2.42 24.31
C ALA A 839 -25.92 3.59 23.56
N GLU A 840 -25.10 3.31 22.54
CA GLU A 840 -24.50 4.35 21.69
C GLU A 840 -25.59 5.12 20.91
N VAL A 841 -26.57 4.41 20.33
CA VAL A 841 -27.68 5.03 19.59
C VAL A 841 -28.63 5.80 20.51
N ASP A 842 -29.04 5.23 21.64
CA ASP A 842 -29.89 5.91 22.61
C ASP A 842 -29.19 7.15 23.18
N GLY A 843 -27.88 7.09 23.44
CA GLY A 843 -27.09 8.25 23.86
C GLY A 843 -27.04 9.38 22.82
N LEU A 844 -27.06 9.04 21.52
CA LEU A 844 -27.18 10.04 20.45
C LEU A 844 -28.59 10.67 20.40
N LEU A 845 -29.63 9.93 20.76
CA LEU A 845 -31.02 10.39 20.72
C LEU A 845 -31.42 11.20 21.97
N ASP A 846 -31.00 10.76 23.15
CA ASP A 846 -31.37 11.36 24.44
C ASP A 846 -30.88 12.81 24.61
N GLY A 847 -29.78 13.16 23.95
CA GLY A 847 -29.22 14.52 23.97
C GLY A 847 -29.95 15.54 23.09
N LEU A 848 -30.95 15.13 22.31
CA LEU A 848 -31.58 15.97 21.28
C LEU A 848 -32.94 16.53 21.73
N PRO A 849 -33.28 17.78 21.37
CA PRO A 849 -34.56 18.38 21.75
C PRO A 849 -35.73 17.71 21.03
N PRO A 850 -36.95 17.66 21.60
CA PRO A 850 -38.12 17.11 20.92
C PRO A 850 -38.33 17.69 19.51
N CYS A 851 -38.72 16.86 18.55
CA CYS A 851 -39.06 17.28 17.19
C CYS A 851 -40.34 16.60 16.70
N GLU A 852 -41.00 17.22 15.72
CA GLU A 852 -42.08 16.60 14.97
C GLU A 852 -41.50 15.87 13.74
N GLN A 853 -42.05 14.70 13.44
CA GLN A 853 -41.77 13.99 12.20
C GLN A 853 -42.52 14.62 11.04
N ARG A 854 -41.95 14.57 9.84
CA ARG A 854 -42.54 15.09 8.61
C ARG A 854 -42.20 14.21 7.41
N LYS A 855 -43.05 14.25 6.39
CA LYS A 855 -42.76 13.56 5.12
C LYS A 855 -41.60 14.25 4.40
N ALA A 856 -40.65 13.45 3.95
CA ALA A 856 -39.52 13.88 3.12
C ALA A 856 -39.49 13.04 1.85
N PHE A 857 -39.18 13.67 0.73
CA PHE A 857 -38.95 12.94 -0.52
C PHE A 857 -37.52 12.40 -0.56
N ALA A 858 -36.56 13.21 -0.11
CA ALA A 858 -35.16 12.85 -0.02
C ALA A 858 -34.50 13.43 1.24
N VAL A 859 -33.45 12.75 1.71
CA VAL A 859 -32.59 13.23 2.79
C VAL A 859 -31.12 13.00 2.45
N MET A 860 -30.23 13.78 3.06
CA MET A 860 -28.78 13.54 3.05
C MET A 860 -28.31 13.28 4.47
N VAL A 861 -27.56 12.18 4.64
CA VAL A 861 -27.10 11.67 5.94
C VAL A 861 -25.60 11.35 5.84
N PRO A 862 -24.78 11.77 6.82
CA PRO A 862 -23.35 11.45 6.85
C PRO A 862 -23.09 9.99 7.27
N HIS A 863 -21.90 9.48 6.94
CA HIS A 863 -21.53 8.07 7.15
C HIS A 863 -20.16 7.83 7.79
N ALA A 864 -19.52 8.86 8.34
CA ALA A 864 -18.44 8.63 9.31
C ALA A 864 -18.94 7.85 10.55
N GLY A 865 -18.02 7.28 11.34
CA GLY A 865 -18.39 6.52 12.54
C GLY A 865 -19.30 7.31 13.49
N LEU A 866 -20.21 6.63 14.18
CA LEU A 866 -21.29 7.25 14.98
C LEU A 866 -20.78 8.24 16.03
N ARG A 867 -19.58 8.00 16.58
CA ARG A 867 -18.88 8.94 17.47
C ARG A 867 -18.69 10.34 16.89
N TYR A 868 -18.51 10.47 15.57
CA TYR A 868 -18.22 11.74 14.91
C TYR A 868 -19.46 12.35 14.26
N SER A 869 -20.14 11.61 13.39
CA SER A 869 -21.26 12.12 12.59
C SER A 869 -22.62 11.59 13.04
N GLY A 870 -22.66 10.66 14.00
CA GLY A 870 -23.90 9.99 14.43
C GLY A 870 -24.96 10.94 14.97
N TRP A 871 -24.57 12.07 15.56
CA TRP A 871 -25.52 13.09 16.02
C TRP A 871 -26.21 13.80 14.84
N VAL A 872 -25.47 14.12 13.76
CA VAL A 872 -26.04 14.71 12.54
C VAL A 872 -27.00 13.71 11.92
N ALA A 873 -26.58 12.44 11.85
CA ALA A 873 -27.43 11.38 11.30
C ALA A 873 -28.71 11.18 12.14
N ALA A 874 -28.60 11.18 13.47
CA ALA A 874 -29.73 11.06 14.37
C ALA A 874 -30.73 12.23 14.23
N GLU A 875 -30.23 13.48 14.07
CA GLU A 875 -31.06 14.66 13.79
C GLU A 875 -31.92 14.50 12.52
N ILE A 876 -31.41 13.82 11.50
CA ILE A 876 -32.17 13.57 10.27
C ILE A 876 -33.20 12.46 10.46
N TRP A 877 -32.75 11.27 10.90
CA TRP A 877 -33.62 10.09 11.00
C TRP A 877 -34.81 10.31 11.94
N ARG A 878 -34.65 11.07 13.04
CA ARG A 878 -35.74 11.34 13.98
C ARG A 878 -36.80 12.31 13.47
N ARG A 879 -36.48 13.13 12.44
CA ARG A 879 -37.35 14.18 11.90
C ARG A 879 -38.21 13.73 10.72
N ILE A 880 -38.03 12.51 10.23
CA ILE A 880 -38.71 12.04 9.03
C ILE A 880 -39.72 10.94 9.34
N GLU A 881 -40.86 10.97 8.64
CA GLU A 881 -41.76 9.83 8.54
C GLU A 881 -41.15 8.85 7.52
N VAL A 882 -40.59 7.73 8.00
CA VAL A 882 -39.93 6.74 7.13
C VAL A 882 -40.99 5.80 6.54
N PRO A 883 -41.12 5.70 5.21
CA PRO A 883 -42.01 4.74 4.55
C PRO A 883 -41.46 3.31 4.60
N ASP A 884 -42.27 2.33 4.21
CA ASP A 884 -41.92 0.90 4.22
C ASP A 884 -40.71 0.54 3.34
N ARG A 885 -40.40 1.36 2.33
CA ARG A 885 -39.28 1.17 1.40
C ARG A 885 -38.28 2.32 1.52
N VAL A 886 -37.01 2.00 1.74
CA VAL A 886 -35.91 2.96 1.81
C VAL A 886 -34.87 2.61 0.75
N LEU A 887 -34.44 3.61 -0.02
CA LEU A 887 -33.34 3.48 -0.99
C LEU A 887 -32.15 4.33 -0.55
N ILE A 888 -31.09 3.69 -0.06
CA ILE A 888 -29.84 4.38 0.27
C ILE A 888 -28.91 4.37 -0.94
N ILE A 889 -28.53 5.56 -1.42
CA ILE A 889 -27.58 5.76 -2.51
C ILE A 889 -26.32 6.37 -1.89
N GLY A 890 -25.22 5.63 -1.90
CA GLY A 890 -23.96 6.04 -1.28
C GLY A 890 -22.76 5.89 -2.20
N PRO A 891 -21.64 6.54 -1.87
CA PRO A 891 -20.38 6.30 -2.55
C PRO A 891 -19.85 4.89 -2.28
N LYS A 892 -19.13 4.35 -3.25
CA LYS A 892 -18.33 3.14 -3.11
C LYS A 892 -16.87 3.52 -2.87
N HIS A 893 -16.38 3.23 -1.67
CA HIS A 893 -15.02 3.43 -1.23
C HIS A 893 -14.14 2.21 -1.46
N THR A 894 -14.77 1.03 -1.59
CA THR A 894 -14.04 -0.21 -1.85
C THR A 894 -13.73 -0.37 -3.33
N ALA A 895 -12.68 -1.13 -3.59
CA ALA A 895 -12.28 -1.46 -4.94
C ALA A 895 -13.10 -2.65 -5.49
N ASP A 896 -13.88 -3.35 -4.67
CA ASP A 896 -14.57 -4.57 -5.08
C ASP A 896 -15.81 -4.26 -5.94
N GLY A 897 -16.15 -5.17 -6.85
CA GLY A 897 -17.36 -5.09 -7.66
C GLY A 897 -17.44 -3.96 -8.70
N VAL A 898 -18.56 -3.91 -9.42
CA VAL A 898 -18.87 -2.92 -10.47
C VAL A 898 -19.04 -1.52 -9.91
N ASP A 899 -18.93 -0.50 -10.78
CA ASP A 899 -18.92 0.90 -10.35
C ASP A 899 -20.21 1.32 -9.69
N TRP A 900 -21.35 0.94 -10.26
CA TRP A 900 -22.69 1.31 -9.81
C TRP A 900 -23.45 0.03 -9.45
N ALA A 901 -23.30 -0.38 -8.19
CA ALA A 901 -23.73 -1.67 -7.70
C ALA A 901 -25.01 -1.56 -6.88
N VAL A 902 -26.06 -2.26 -7.30
CA VAL A 902 -27.28 -2.47 -6.53
C VAL A 902 -27.09 -3.71 -5.65
N ALA A 903 -27.43 -3.60 -4.37
CA ALA A 903 -27.23 -4.67 -3.39
C ALA A 903 -28.24 -5.82 -3.57
N PRO A 904 -27.81 -7.05 -3.92
CA PRO A 904 -28.66 -8.22 -3.94
C PRO A 904 -28.62 -8.88 -2.55
N HIS A 905 -29.28 -8.28 -1.57
CA HIS A 905 -29.26 -8.80 -0.20
C HIS A 905 -30.66 -9.12 0.34
N HIS A 906 -30.82 -10.32 0.89
CA HIS A 906 -32.03 -10.73 1.61
C HIS A 906 -32.17 -9.95 2.93
N HIS A 907 -31.05 -9.80 3.64
CA HIS A 907 -30.97 -9.14 4.93
C HIS A 907 -29.64 -8.40 5.09
N TRP A 908 -29.67 -7.27 5.78
CA TRP A 908 -28.53 -6.52 6.26
C TRP A 908 -28.31 -6.82 7.73
N GLN A 909 -27.26 -7.54 8.04
CA GLN A 909 -26.98 -8.02 9.39
C GLN A 909 -26.16 -6.97 10.18
N LEU A 910 -26.61 -6.64 11.39
CA LEU A 910 -25.85 -5.84 12.36
C LEU A 910 -25.17 -6.72 13.41
N SER A 911 -25.80 -7.84 13.78
CA SER A 911 -25.28 -8.86 14.69
C SER A 911 -25.94 -10.22 14.43
N ALA A 912 -25.59 -11.26 15.20
CA ALA A 912 -26.26 -12.56 15.10
C ALA A 912 -27.78 -12.49 15.34
N SER A 913 -28.24 -11.53 16.13
CA SER A 913 -29.63 -11.34 16.57
C SER A 913 -30.37 -10.22 15.84
N VAL A 914 -29.65 -9.27 15.23
CA VAL A 914 -30.23 -8.06 14.65
C VAL A 914 -29.95 -7.99 13.15
N GLN A 915 -31.04 -7.84 12.37
CA GLN A 915 -30.99 -7.72 10.92
C GLN A 915 -32.12 -6.80 10.40
N ILE A 916 -31.85 -6.11 9.29
CA ILE A 916 -32.82 -5.30 8.56
C ILE A 916 -33.17 -6.03 7.27
N ALA A 917 -34.44 -6.04 6.89
CA ALA A 917 -34.89 -6.69 5.66
C ALA A 917 -34.36 -5.95 4.42
N GLY A 918 -33.85 -6.70 3.43
CA GLY A 918 -33.56 -6.16 2.11
C GLY A 918 -34.83 -6.06 1.24
N ASP A 919 -34.89 -5.07 0.36
CA ASP A 919 -35.93 -4.95 -0.66
C ASP A 919 -35.44 -5.57 -1.98
N GLU A 920 -35.62 -6.88 -2.11
CA GLU A 920 -35.14 -7.63 -3.28
C GLU A 920 -35.87 -7.28 -4.57
N GLU A 921 -37.15 -6.93 -4.47
CA GLU A 921 -37.96 -6.52 -5.62
C GLU A 921 -37.42 -5.20 -6.16
N LEU A 922 -37.23 -4.21 -5.27
CA LEU A 922 -36.63 -2.93 -5.64
C LEU A 922 -35.22 -3.12 -6.23
N ALA A 923 -34.41 -3.99 -5.64
CA ALA A 923 -33.05 -4.24 -6.14
C ALA A 923 -33.06 -4.77 -7.59
N ARG A 924 -33.96 -5.71 -7.92
CA ARG A 924 -34.09 -6.24 -9.28
C ARG A 924 -34.57 -5.16 -10.26
N GLU A 925 -35.61 -4.42 -9.88
CA GLU A 925 -36.16 -3.34 -10.71
C GLU A 925 -35.13 -2.26 -11.02
N LEU A 926 -34.32 -1.86 -10.03
CA LEU A 926 -33.27 -0.87 -10.21
C LEU A 926 -32.19 -1.36 -11.19
N ALA A 927 -31.72 -2.59 -11.04
CA ALA A 927 -30.70 -3.15 -11.92
C ALA A 927 -31.23 -3.41 -13.36
N GLU A 928 -32.52 -3.70 -13.53
CA GLU A 928 -33.12 -3.96 -14.84
C GLU A 928 -33.48 -2.68 -15.60
N GLN A 929 -33.96 -1.65 -14.90
CA GLN A 929 -34.57 -0.48 -15.53
C GLN A 929 -33.68 0.76 -15.55
N ILE A 930 -32.67 0.84 -14.68
CA ILE A 930 -31.82 2.02 -14.55
C ILE A 930 -30.48 1.79 -15.25
N PRO A 931 -30.13 2.60 -16.27
CA PRO A 931 -28.89 2.42 -17.02
C PRO A 931 -27.64 2.46 -16.12
N GLY A 932 -26.75 1.49 -16.34
CA GLY A 932 -25.45 1.41 -15.66
C GLY A 932 -25.51 0.76 -14.26
N MET A 933 -26.68 0.40 -13.75
CA MET A 933 -26.82 -0.28 -12.45
C MET A 933 -26.84 -1.79 -12.61
N GLU A 934 -26.04 -2.51 -11.81
CA GLU A 934 -25.96 -3.97 -11.83
C GLU A 934 -26.10 -4.56 -10.42
N LEU A 935 -26.75 -5.73 -10.30
CA LEU A 935 -26.79 -6.48 -9.04
C LEU A 935 -25.38 -6.99 -8.71
N ASP A 936 -24.81 -6.57 -7.58
CA ASP A 936 -23.46 -6.98 -7.20
C ASP A 936 -23.23 -7.02 -5.68
N SER A 937 -23.26 -8.22 -5.09
CA SER A 937 -22.99 -8.44 -3.66
C SER A 937 -21.56 -8.12 -3.26
N ARG A 938 -20.58 -8.25 -4.17
CA ARG A 938 -19.15 -8.06 -3.86
C ARG A 938 -18.82 -6.61 -3.60
N ALA A 939 -19.44 -5.68 -4.34
CA ALA A 939 -19.28 -4.24 -4.13
C ALA A 939 -19.69 -3.82 -2.72
N HIS A 940 -20.70 -4.47 -2.16
CA HIS A 940 -21.25 -4.14 -0.85
C HIS A 940 -20.51 -4.82 0.30
N ALA A 941 -19.86 -5.96 0.08
CA ALA A 941 -19.31 -6.85 1.13
C ALA A 941 -18.42 -6.16 2.19
N ARG A 942 -17.69 -5.10 1.81
CA ARG A 942 -16.85 -4.30 2.73
C ARG A 942 -17.18 -2.81 2.73
N GLU A 943 -18.23 -2.40 2.02
CA GLU A 943 -18.63 -1.01 1.92
C GLU A 943 -19.31 -0.53 3.21
N HIS A 944 -19.00 0.69 3.64
CA HIS A 944 -19.45 1.23 4.93
C HIS A 944 -20.46 2.37 4.78
N GLY A 945 -20.47 3.10 3.65
CA GLY A 945 -21.32 4.28 3.48
C GLY A 945 -22.82 4.02 3.72
N ILE A 946 -23.28 2.80 3.45
CA ILE A 946 -24.65 2.35 3.73
C ILE A 946 -24.76 1.79 5.16
N GLU A 947 -23.82 0.92 5.56
CA GLU A 947 -23.87 0.15 6.82
C GLU A 947 -23.92 1.03 8.08
N VAL A 948 -23.21 2.15 8.10
CA VAL A 948 -23.08 3.00 9.30
C VAL A 948 -24.41 3.65 9.72
N GLN A 949 -25.38 3.73 8.82
CA GLN A 949 -26.70 4.29 9.09
C GLN A 949 -27.67 3.25 9.67
N LEU A 950 -27.39 1.96 9.48
CA LEU A 950 -28.27 0.86 9.85
C LEU A 950 -28.56 0.78 11.36
N PRO A 951 -27.63 1.10 12.29
CA PRO A 951 -27.95 1.13 13.73
C PRO A 951 -29.08 2.10 14.07
N LEU A 952 -29.08 3.30 13.49
CA LEU A 952 -30.14 4.31 13.68
C LEU A 952 -31.45 3.85 13.04
N MET A 953 -31.40 3.27 11.84
CA MET A 953 -32.58 2.72 11.17
C MET A 953 -33.22 1.58 11.96
N ASN A 954 -32.41 0.63 12.47
CA ASN A 954 -32.91 -0.47 13.29
C ASN A 954 -33.63 0.05 14.55
N ARG A 955 -33.20 1.19 15.11
CA ARG A 955 -33.80 1.78 16.30
C ARG A 955 -35.08 2.58 16.02
N LEU A 956 -35.11 3.32 14.91
CA LEU A 956 -36.16 4.32 14.61
C LEU A 956 -37.21 3.81 13.60
N CYS A 957 -36.85 2.89 12.73
CA CYS A 957 -37.71 2.32 11.68
C CYS A 957 -37.38 0.84 11.40
N PRO A 958 -37.51 -0.07 12.40
CA PRO A 958 -37.11 -1.47 12.28
C PRO A 958 -37.86 -2.27 11.20
N ASP A 959 -39.07 -1.85 10.84
CA ASP A 959 -39.92 -2.55 9.86
C ASP A 959 -39.64 -2.14 8.41
N ALA A 960 -38.79 -1.13 8.17
CA ALA A 960 -38.46 -0.66 6.83
C ALA A 960 -37.61 -1.68 6.06
N ARG A 961 -37.90 -1.84 4.76
CA ARG A 961 -37.12 -2.64 3.81
C ARG A 961 -36.10 -1.77 3.07
N LEU A 962 -34.87 -2.26 2.95
CA LEU A 962 -33.74 -1.51 2.41
C LEU A 962 -33.29 -2.04 1.04
N ALA A 963 -33.33 -1.18 0.03
CA ALA A 963 -32.47 -1.31 -1.15
C ALA A 963 -31.29 -0.35 -1.05
N ALA A 964 -30.14 -0.73 -1.59
CA ALA A 964 -28.95 0.11 -1.54
C ALA A 964 -28.17 0.11 -2.85
N ILE A 965 -27.60 1.26 -3.17
CA ILE A 965 -26.75 1.48 -4.34
C ILE A 965 -25.41 2.04 -3.86
N ALA A 966 -24.31 1.37 -4.21
CA ALA A 966 -22.95 1.85 -3.98
C ALA A 966 -22.36 2.32 -5.32
N MET A 967 -21.94 3.58 -5.39
CA MET A 967 -21.54 4.24 -6.65
C MET A 967 -20.11 4.76 -6.62
N HIS A 968 -19.34 4.46 -7.66
CA HIS A 968 -18.01 5.01 -7.90
C HIS A 968 -17.93 5.67 -9.28
N GLY A 969 -17.60 6.96 -9.31
CA GLY A 969 -17.44 7.72 -10.57
C GLY A 969 -18.73 7.83 -11.39
N GLY A 970 -18.58 8.27 -12.64
CA GLY A 970 -19.67 8.50 -13.59
C GLY A 970 -19.54 9.86 -14.26
N ASP A 971 -19.62 9.89 -15.60
CA ASP A 971 -19.70 11.15 -16.34
C ASP A 971 -21.10 11.76 -16.24
N LEU A 972 -21.23 13.05 -16.61
CA LEU A 972 -22.48 13.78 -16.51
C LEU A 972 -23.60 13.15 -17.35
N GLN A 973 -23.28 12.58 -18.53
CA GLN A 973 -24.26 11.98 -19.42
C GLN A 973 -24.85 10.70 -18.82
N ALA A 974 -24.02 9.84 -18.24
CA ALA A 974 -24.45 8.65 -17.52
C ALA A 974 -25.30 9.01 -16.30
N VAL A 975 -24.88 10.01 -15.52
CA VAL A 975 -25.62 10.53 -14.35
C VAL A 975 -27.01 11.05 -14.75
N GLU A 976 -27.09 11.85 -15.81
CA GLU A 976 -28.36 12.36 -16.34
C GLU A 976 -29.27 11.24 -16.85
N ALA A 977 -28.73 10.24 -17.56
CA ALA A 977 -29.49 9.10 -18.06
C ALA A 977 -30.07 8.26 -16.92
N ALA A 978 -29.28 7.97 -15.89
CA ALA A 978 -29.73 7.22 -14.72
C ALA A 978 -30.76 7.98 -13.89
N ALA A 979 -30.52 9.28 -13.62
CA ALA A 979 -31.50 10.12 -12.94
C ALA A 979 -32.80 10.23 -13.73
N SER A 980 -32.71 10.31 -15.05
CA SER A 980 -33.85 10.32 -15.96
C SER A 980 -34.68 9.03 -15.83
N ALA A 981 -34.05 7.87 -15.93
CA ALA A 981 -34.72 6.58 -15.81
C ALA A 981 -35.30 6.36 -14.40
N LEU A 982 -34.56 6.74 -13.35
CA LEU A 982 -35.02 6.58 -11.96
C LEU A 982 -36.23 7.46 -11.67
N ALA A 983 -36.27 8.69 -12.19
CA ALA A 983 -37.45 9.54 -12.08
C ALA A 983 -38.66 8.96 -12.82
N ASP A 984 -38.47 8.37 -14.00
CA ASP A 984 -39.56 7.76 -14.76
C ASP A 984 -40.11 6.53 -14.00
N TRP A 985 -39.22 5.67 -13.50
CA TRP A 985 -39.59 4.53 -12.65
C TRP A 985 -40.34 4.97 -11.38
N ILE A 986 -39.88 6.02 -10.68
CA ILE A 986 -40.56 6.55 -9.48
C ILE A 986 -41.99 7.02 -9.79
N ARG A 987 -42.27 7.58 -10.98
CA ARG A 987 -43.63 8.01 -11.34
C ARG A 987 -44.61 6.85 -11.47
N GLU A 988 -44.11 5.65 -11.73
CA GLU A 988 -44.90 4.44 -11.92
C GLU A 988 -45.17 3.70 -10.60
N GLN A 989 -44.55 4.14 -9.49
CA GLN A 989 -44.73 3.54 -8.18
C GLN A 989 -45.93 4.14 -7.44
N ASP A 990 -46.81 3.29 -6.92
CA ASP A 990 -47.90 3.70 -6.02
C ASP A 990 -47.35 4.25 -4.69
N GLU A 991 -46.28 3.62 -4.18
CA GLU A 991 -45.58 4.00 -2.94
C GLU A 991 -44.07 4.10 -3.21
N PRO A 992 -43.56 5.29 -3.55
CA PRO A 992 -42.14 5.47 -3.85
C PRO A 992 -41.27 5.36 -2.57
N PRO A 993 -40.04 4.84 -2.69
CA PRO A 993 -39.14 4.75 -1.54
C PRO A 993 -38.66 6.12 -1.08
N LEU A 994 -38.30 6.24 0.20
CA LEU A 994 -37.51 7.38 0.67
C LEU A 994 -36.11 7.32 0.04
N LEU A 995 -35.70 8.40 -0.63
CA LEU A 995 -34.35 8.51 -1.19
C LEU A 995 -33.38 9.05 -0.14
N VAL A 996 -32.37 8.26 0.22
CA VAL A 996 -31.35 8.63 1.21
C VAL A 996 -30.02 8.77 0.50
N ILE A 997 -29.49 9.98 0.46
CA ILE A 997 -28.14 10.29 0.00
C ILE A 997 -27.18 10.04 1.17
N SER A 998 -26.29 9.06 1.04
CA SER A 998 -25.22 8.85 2.01
C SER A 998 -23.99 9.67 1.63
N SER A 999 -23.63 10.69 2.41
CA SER A 999 -22.46 11.54 2.11
C SER A 999 -21.89 12.25 3.33
N ASP A 1000 -20.58 12.14 3.50
CA ASP A 1000 -19.77 13.16 4.18
C ASP A 1000 -19.42 14.30 3.19
N MET A 1001 -18.93 15.42 3.72
CA MET A 1001 -18.58 16.62 2.94
C MET A 1001 -17.09 16.63 2.55
N ASN A 1002 -16.42 17.79 2.57
CA ASN A 1002 -15.01 17.88 2.20
C ASN A 1002 -14.11 17.17 3.23
N HIS A 1003 -13.08 16.52 2.71
CA HIS A 1003 -12.07 15.79 3.48
C HIS A 1003 -10.70 16.50 3.47
N PHE A 1004 -10.09 16.50 4.65
CA PHE A 1004 -8.66 16.69 4.91
C PHE A 1004 -8.10 18.08 4.60
N ALA A 1005 -8.94 19.11 4.60
CA ALA A 1005 -8.49 20.50 4.67
C ALA A 1005 -8.34 20.95 6.14
N GLU A 1006 -7.64 22.07 6.35
CA GLU A 1006 -7.68 22.80 7.61
C GLU A 1006 -9.12 23.31 7.87
N ASP A 1007 -9.58 23.35 9.12
CA ASP A 1007 -10.99 23.55 9.49
C ASP A 1007 -11.63 24.77 8.82
N GLY A 1008 -10.92 25.91 8.77
CA GLY A 1008 -11.43 27.13 8.11
C GLY A 1008 -11.67 26.95 6.61
N GLU A 1009 -10.71 26.33 5.91
CA GLU A 1009 -10.85 26.01 4.49
C GLU A 1009 -11.87 24.90 4.24
N ASN A 1010 -11.98 23.91 5.14
CA ASN A 1010 -12.95 22.83 5.03
C ASN A 1010 -14.37 23.40 5.09
N ARG A 1011 -14.66 24.24 6.09
CA ARG A 1011 -15.95 24.91 6.24
C ARG A 1011 -16.29 25.81 5.04
N ARG A 1012 -15.31 26.51 4.47
CA ARG A 1012 -15.51 27.29 3.23
C ARG A 1012 -15.97 26.40 2.07
N ARG A 1013 -15.28 25.28 1.83
CA ARG A 1013 -15.62 24.35 0.75
C ARG A 1013 -16.96 23.66 0.99
N ASP A 1014 -17.24 23.24 2.22
CA ASP A 1014 -18.51 22.63 2.59
C ASP A 1014 -19.68 23.59 2.33
N ARG A 1015 -19.53 24.87 2.68
CA ARG A 1015 -20.54 25.90 2.39
C ARG A 1015 -20.82 26.04 0.89
N LEU A 1016 -19.78 26.02 0.05
CA LEU A 1016 -19.94 26.08 -1.41
C LEU A 1016 -20.71 24.87 -1.95
N ALA A 1017 -20.42 23.67 -1.44
CA ALA A 1017 -21.17 22.47 -1.80
C ALA A 1017 -22.62 22.50 -1.28
N LEU A 1018 -22.86 22.98 -0.05
CA LEU A 1018 -24.20 23.14 0.53
C LEU A 1018 -25.03 24.20 -0.21
N ASP A 1019 -24.42 25.30 -0.63
CA ASP A 1019 -25.08 26.31 -1.47
C ASP A 1019 -25.48 25.73 -2.83
N ALA A 1020 -24.60 24.91 -3.43
CA ALA A 1020 -24.92 24.21 -4.67
C ALA A 1020 -26.05 23.18 -4.47
N LEU A 1021 -26.01 22.37 -3.40
CA LEU A 1021 -27.10 21.45 -3.03
C LEU A 1021 -28.45 22.17 -2.89
N ALA A 1022 -28.43 23.37 -2.29
CA ALA A 1022 -29.65 24.16 -2.07
C ALA A 1022 -30.30 24.68 -3.36
N THR A 1023 -29.58 24.70 -4.49
CA THR A 1023 -30.15 25.06 -5.80
C THR A 1023 -31.08 23.98 -6.36
N GLY A 1024 -30.95 22.73 -5.91
CA GLY A 1024 -31.63 21.58 -6.50
C GLY A 1024 -31.11 21.19 -7.88
N ASP A 1025 -29.94 21.69 -8.31
CA ASP A 1025 -29.31 21.39 -9.59
C ASP A 1025 -28.10 20.47 -9.40
N GLY A 1026 -28.25 19.19 -9.75
CA GLY A 1026 -27.18 18.20 -9.64
C GLY A 1026 -25.98 18.48 -10.56
N ALA A 1027 -26.18 19.10 -11.73
CA ALA A 1027 -25.07 19.44 -12.62
C ALA A 1027 -24.23 20.58 -12.04
N GLU A 1028 -24.89 21.54 -11.40
CA GLU A 1028 -24.22 22.63 -10.68
C GLU A 1028 -23.39 22.11 -9.50
N LEU A 1029 -23.92 21.14 -8.73
CA LEU A 1029 -23.16 20.51 -7.66
C LEU A 1029 -21.86 19.88 -8.17
N LEU A 1030 -21.93 19.05 -9.22
CA LEU A 1030 -20.75 18.41 -9.79
C LEU A 1030 -19.75 19.43 -10.33
N ARG A 1031 -20.24 20.50 -10.98
CA ARG A 1031 -19.41 21.60 -11.49
C ARG A 1031 -18.68 22.31 -10.35
N VAL A 1032 -19.37 22.67 -9.27
CA VAL A 1032 -18.79 23.34 -8.10
C VAL A 1032 -17.75 22.45 -7.43
N CYS A 1033 -18.08 21.17 -7.16
CA CYS A 1033 -17.14 20.24 -6.55
C CYS A 1033 -15.88 20.04 -7.40
N GLY A 1034 -16.01 19.93 -8.72
CA GLY A 1034 -14.88 19.80 -9.63
C GLY A 1034 -14.00 21.06 -9.70
N GLN A 1035 -14.60 22.25 -9.79
CA GLN A 1035 -13.85 23.52 -9.90
C GLN A 1035 -13.14 23.90 -8.60
N GLU A 1036 -13.79 23.69 -7.46
CA GLU A 1036 -13.27 24.05 -6.14
C GLU A 1036 -12.49 22.89 -5.47
N ASN A 1037 -12.36 21.75 -6.15
CA ASN A 1037 -11.68 20.55 -5.67
C ASN A 1037 -12.22 20.09 -4.30
N ILE A 1038 -13.54 19.95 -4.22
CA ILE A 1038 -14.28 19.52 -3.03
C ILE A 1038 -14.34 18.00 -3.03
N SER A 1039 -13.80 17.37 -2.00
CA SER A 1039 -13.73 15.90 -1.89
C SER A 1039 -14.98 15.28 -1.26
N MET A 1040 -16.16 15.84 -1.52
CA MET A 1040 -17.45 15.31 -1.08
C MET A 1040 -17.65 13.90 -1.64
N CYS A 1041 -17.75 12.89 -0.76
CA CYS A 1041 -17.77 11.50 -1.20
C CYS A 1041 -19.06 11.16 -1.96
N GLY A 1042 -20.22 11.64 -1.51
CA GLY A 1042 -21.53 11.39 -2.13
C GLY A 1042 -21.95 12.40 -3.21
N GLN A 1043 -21.02 13.09 -3.87
CA GLN A 1043 -21.37 14.08 -4.91
C GLN A 1043 -22.19 13.51 -6.08
N ILE A 1044 -21.89 12.28 -6.53
CA ILE A 1044 -22.63 11.59 -7.61
C ILE A 1044 -24.01 11.11 -7.12
N PRO A 1045 -24.13 10.38 -5.97
CA PRO A 1045 -25.41 10.10 -5.35
C PRO A 1045 -26.32 11.32 -5.19
N ALA A 1046 -25.77 12.43 -4.67
CA ALA A 1046 -26.51 13.66 -4.49
C ALA A 1046 -26.99 14.26 -5.82
N ALA A 1047 -26.12 14.32 -6.82
CA ALA A 1047 -26.47 14.84 -8.14
C ALA A 1047 -27.62 14.06 -8.79
N ILE A 1048 -27.60 12.73 -8.73
CA ILE A 1048 -28.69 11.88 -9.24
C ILE A 1048 -30.00 12.21 -8.56
N VAL A 1049 -30.03 12.25 -7.22
CA VAL A 1049 -31.27 12.50 -6.46
C VAL A 1049 -31.82 13.89 -6.75
N LEU A 1050 -30.97 14.92 -6.82
CA LEU A 1050 -31.39 16.28 -7.19
C LEU A 1050 -32.00 16.34 -8.61
N MET A 1051 -31.36 15.67 -9.58
CA MET A 1051 -31.87 15.59 -10.95
C MET A 1051 -33.20 14.82 -11.04
N VAL A 1052 -33.33 13.72 -10.29
CA VAL A 1052 -34.59 12.96 -10.15
C VAL A 1052 -35.71 13.88 -9.65
N MET A 1053 -35.47 14.61 -8.57
CA MET A 1053 -36.45 15.52 -7.98
C MET A 1053 -36.87 16.62 -8.96
N ARG A 1054 -35.90 17.23 -9.64
CA ARG A 1054 -36.14 18.26 -10.65
C ARG A 1054 -37.01 17.72 -11.79
N LYS A 1055 -36.72 16.50 -12.27
CA LYS A 1055 -37.50 15.85 -13.33
C LYS A 1055 -38.91 15.47 -12.87
N LEU A 1056 -39.10 15.15 -11.60
CA LEU A 1056 -40.43 14.91 -11.01
C LEU A 1056 -41.22 16.21 -10.76
N GLY A 1057 -40.64 17.39 -11.01
CA GLY A 1057 -41.27 18.68 -10.74
C GLY A 1057 -41.36 19.01 -9.25
N LYS A 1058 -40.59 18.31 -8.40
CA LYS A 1058 -40.52 18.55 -6.96
C LYS A 1058 -39.63 19.79 -6.72
N THR A 1059 -40.24 20.97 -6.55
CA THR A 1059 -39.54 22.19 -6.15
C THR A 1059 -39.28 22.17 -4.64
N ALA A 1060 -38.44 21.24 -4.18
CA ALA A 1060 -38.20 21.06 -2.76
C ALA A 1060 -37.22 22.11 -2.24
N LYS A 1061 -37.59 22.79 -1.15
CA LYS A 1061 -36.66 23.62 -0.39
C LYS A 1061 -35.70 22.71 0.36
N ALA A 1062 -34.41 22.79 0.05
CA ALA A 1062 -33.38 22.16 0.86
C ALA A 1062 -33.34 22.82 2.25
N GLU A 1063 -33.53 22.03 3.30
CA GLU A 1063 -33.41 22.47 4.69
C GLU A 1063 -32.18 21.82 5.32
N GLU A 1064 -31.15 22.62 5.57
CA GLU A 1064 -29.98 22.20 6.36
C GLU A 1064 -30.40 22.08 7.83
N ILE A 1065 -30.36 20.85 8.35
CA ILE A 1065 -30.78 20.54 9.72
C ILE A 1065 -29.61 20.66 10.69
N ALA A 1066 -28.45 20.18 10.26
CA ALA A 1066 -27.27 20.07 11.09
C ALA A 1066 -26.01 20.13 10.23
N TYR A 1067 -24.99 20.79 10.77
CA TYR A 1067 -23.64 20.83 10.20
C TYR A 1067 -22.61 20.81 11.31
N ALA A 1068 -21.56 20.01 11.15
CA ALA A 1068 -20.37 20.03 12.00
C ALA A 1068 -19.15 19.52 11.25
N THR A 1069 -18.00 19.59 11.90
CA THR A 1069 -16.77 18.98 11.41
C THR A 1069 -16.16 18.05 12.46
N SER A 1070 -15.23 17.18 12.05
CA SER A 1070 -14.50 16.31 12.98
C SER A 1070 -13.75 17.09 14.07
N ALA A 1071 -13.41 18.36 13.85
CA ALA A 1071 -12.79 19.22 14.85
C ALA A 1071 -13.73 19.54 16.03
N ASP A 1072 -15.05 19.54 15.80
CA ASP A 1072 -16.05 19.76 16.84
C ASP A 1072 -16.14 18.57 17.83
N TYR A 1073 -15.58 17.41 17.45
CA TYR A 1073 -15.63 16.15 18.21
C TYR A 1073 -14.24 15.63 18.61
N GLY A 1074 -13.28 16.55 18.79
CA GLY A 1074 -11.94 16.24 19.29
C GLY A 1074 -10.91 15.85 18.23
N GLY A 1075 -11.22 16.05 16.94
CA GLY A 1075 -10.26 15.95 15.84
C GLY A 1075 -9.28 17.14 15.78
N GLY A 1076 -8.12 16.94 15.15
CA GLY A 1076 -7.17 18.02 14.86
C GLY A 1076 -7.76 19.03 13.87
N LYS A 1077 -7.41 20.31 14.01
CA LYS A 1077 -7.91 21.41 13.13
C LYS A 1077 -7.16 21.51 11.81
N ASP A 1078 -6.01 20.87 11.69
CA ASP A 1078 -5.15 20.86 10.52
C ASP A 1078 -5.65 19.93 9.40
N ARG A 1079 -6.48 18.95 9.74
CA ARG A 1079 -7.00 17.96 8.79
C ARG A 1079 -8.36 17.42 9.22
N VAL A 1080 -9.43 17.97 8.64
CA VAL A 1080 -10.80 17.83 9.12
C VAL A 1080 -11.71 17.16 8.08
N VAL A 1081 -12.79 16.50 8.53
CA VAL A 1081 -13.90 16.03 7.66
C VAL A 1081 -15.18 16.78 8.05
N GLY A 1082 -15.95 17.23 7.06
CA GLY A 1082 -17.24 17.90 7.27
C GLY A 1082 -18.43 16.94 7.23
N TYR A 1083 -19.47 17.21 8.02
CA TYR A 1083 -20.70 16.42 8.12
C TYR A 1083 -21.90 17.34 8.01
N ALA A 1084 -22.85 17.02 7.12
CA ALA A 1084 -24.06 17.80 6.94
C ALA A 1084 -25.29 16.89 6.83
N GLY A 1085 -26.39 17.32 7.42
CA GLY A 1085 -27.69 16.68 7.30
C GLY A 1085 -28.68 17.62 6.61
N VAL A 1086 -29.30 17.16 5.52
CA VAL A 1086 -30.23 17.97 4.71
C VAL A 1086 -31.53 17.21 4.47
N ILE A 1087 -32.67 17.90 4.54
CA ILE A 1087 -33.98 17.35 4.22
C ILE A 1087 -34.59 18.11 3.04
N TRP A 1088 -35.14 17.37 2.07
CA TRP A 1088 -35.96 17.91 0.98
C TRP A 1088 -37.42 17.49 1.15
N GLN A 1089 -38.28 18.48 1.36
CA GLN A 1089 -39.71 18.27 1.60
C GLN A 1089 -40.51 18.24 0.29
N ASP A 1090 -41.64 17.55 0.32
CA ASP A 1090 -42.66 17.70 -0.71
C ASP A 1090 -43.34 19.08 -0.55
N ALA A 1091 -43.47 19.82 -1.66
CA ALA A 1091 -43.98 21.20 -1.65
C ALA A 1091 -45.50 21.27 -1.56
#